data_AF-A0AA38SEF8-F1
#
_entry.id   AF-A0AA38SEF8-F1
#
_cell.length_a   1.000
_cell.length_b   1.000
_cell.length_c   1.000
_cell.angle_alpha   90.00
_cell.angle_beta   90.00
_cell.angle_gamma   90.00
#
_symmetry.space_group_name_H-M   'P 1'
#
loop_
_entity.id
_entity.type
_entity.pdbx_description
1 polymer ?
#
loop_
_entity_poly.entity_id
_entity_poly.type
_entity_poly.pdbx_seq_one_letter_code
_entity_poly.pdbx_strand_id
1 'polypeptide(L)'
;MSSSTPPNASPISFAKPSAEEVERQRANLSLLFDRYKHKFTTLPKENGWVGEILYMYQGFWLMSNSIYSVETVMAAQDTFQAHPNDIYLVSLPKSGTTWIKALVFATMNRNRYKINNPLSSTHPLLISNPHHCVPFVEDESFRTSPSYRDANSPRLFATHIAYTSLPRSVLDSGCRLVYMCRNPKDVLVSLFHFVNTVRSGQRLGPMTIEEAFGMFSRGVNPYGPYWDHVKAYYNASLEQPTRVLFLTYENMKLDIVSNVKRIAEFLGFPFTKEENAKGVVEEIVSLCSFENLSEVNKHGDFRSGVPNNIFFREGKVGDWHNHLTTEMSEILDQITKEKFNGSPGLICPDYILARAKACSLGLTLSGLCLLIPGFELGMVVTPSTSLNRNGVKRKGKKMMDLEIELRERRWVWVGRKVGTLGSKGKIIILQIMSTAPTASDSSPISFVKPSEEEIEHQRAKLSLLFDTYKHKFSTFPKEDNGWMGENLYMYQGFWLMSKSLFSVETVMATQDTFEAHHNDIYLVTLPKAGTTWIKALGEILGTNPSYLDANLSRLFATHTAYTSLPQSILDSCCPLVYMCRNPKDVLVSLFHFVNKVRSGKGIDLMSIEEAFNMFSKGVNPYGPYWDHVKAYYNASLEHPTRILFLTYENMKLDTVSNVKRLAEFLGLPFTEEEKAKGMVEEIVSLCSFENLSEVNKHGDFRSNVPNNIFFREGKVGDWINHLTSEMSQILDEITKEKFNGIAASN
;
A
#
# COMPACT_ATOMS: atom_id res chain seq x y z
N MET A 1 -8.82 -15.30 -40.58
CA MET A 1 -10.28 -15.26 -40.80
C MET A 1 -10.75 -13.83 -40.57
N SER A 2 -11.69 -13.38 -41.40
CA SER A 2 -12.02 -11.99 -41.75
C SER A 2 -12.20 -10.99 -40.59
N SER A 3 -11.58 -9.82 -40.75
CA SER A 3 -11.87 -8.59 -40.00
C SER A 3 -13.29 -8.10 -40.32
N SER A 4 -14.26 -8.46 -39.51
CA SER A 4 -15.59 -7.83 -39.54
C SER A 4 -15.54 -6.54 -38.73
N THR A 5 -15.56 -5.40 -39.42
CA THR A 5 -15.96 -4.11 -38.84
C THR A 5 -17.37 -4.25 -38.24
N PRO A 6 -17.63 -3.81 -36.99
CA PRO A 6 -18.98 -3.85 -36.44
C PRO A 6 -19.91 -2.96 -37.27
N PRO A 7 -21.17 -3.35 -37.49
CA PRO A 7 -22.14 -2.54 -38.22
C PRO A 7 -22.36 -1.20 -37.50
N ASN A 8 -22.50 -0.12 -38.30
CA ASN A 8 -22.86 1.22 -37.83
C ASN A 8 -24.16 1.17 -37.02
N ALA A 9 -24.06 1.07 -35.69
CA ALA A 9 -25.19 1.16 -34.78
C ALA A 9 -25.68 2.61 -34.68
N SER A 10 -26.99 2.82 -34.89
CA SER A 10 -27.68 4.10 -34.78
C SER A 10 -27.32 4.83 -33.47
N PRO A 11 -27.15 6.18 -33.47
CA PRO A 11 -26.79 6.96 -32.28
C PRO A 11 -27.67 6.57 -31.08
N ILE A 12 -27.07 6.21 -29.94
CA ILE A 12 -27.85 6.06 -28.71
C ILE A 12 -28.39 7.46 -28.40
N SER A 13 -29.71 7.60 -28.43
CA SER A 13 -30.38 8.85 -28.07
C SER A 13 -30.24 9.04 -26.56
N PHE A 14 -29.29 9.86 -26.15
CA PHE A 14 -29.17 10.33 -24.76
C PHE A 14 -30.05 11.56 -24.49
N ALA A 15 -31.04 11.81 -25.37
CA ALA A 15 -31.99 12.90 -25.20
C ALA A 15 -32.76 12.74 -23.87
N LYS A 16 -32.97 13.86 -23.18
CA LYS A 16 -33.81 13.89 -21.98
C LYS A 16 -35.17 13.28 -22.34
N PRO A 17 -35.70 12.30 -21.57
CA PRO A 17 -37.00 11.70 -21.88
C PRO A 17 -38.07 12.79 -21.97
N SER A 18 -39.01 12.65 -22.90
CA SER A 18 -40.10 13.61 -23.05
C SER A 18 -40.93 13.68 -21.76
N ALA A 19 -41.62 14.80 -21.53
CA ALA A 19 -42.49 14.94 -20.36
C ALA A 19 -43.50 13.79 -20.24
N GLU A 20 -44.07 13.35 -21.37
CA GLU A 20 -44.98 12.21 -21.45
C GLU A 20 -44.33 10.87 -21.07
N GLU A 21 -43.05 10.68 -21.41
CA GLU A 21 -42.31 9.47 -21.04
C GLU A 21 -41.97 9.45 -19.56
N VAL A 22 -41.61 10.61 -18.99
CA VAL A 22 -41.40 10.77 -17.54
C VAL A 22 -42.69 10.46 -16.77
N GLU A 23 -43.83 10.93 -17.26
CA GLU A 23 -45.13 10.70 -16.63
C GLU A 23 -45.56 9.22 -16.71
N ARG A 24 -45.34 8.56 -17.85
CA ARG A 24 -45.55 7.10 -17.98
C ARG A 24 -44.65 6.30 -17.05
N GLN A 25 -43.36 6.65 -16.94
CA GLN A 25 -42.45 5.97 -16.02
C GLN A 25 -42.90 6.15 -14.56
N ARG A 26 -43.41 7.33 -14.18
CA ARG A 26 -43.98 7.57 -12.86
C ARG A 26 -45.22 6.70 -12.60
N ALA A 27 -46.11 6.57 -13.57
CA ALA A 27 -47.28 5.70 -13.46
C ALA A 27 -46.89 4.22 -13.31
N ASN A 28 -45.94 3.74 -14.13
CA ASN A 28 -45.41 2.38 -14.03
C ASN A 28 -44.76 2.10 -12.67
N LEU A 29 -43.99 3.06 -12.15
CA LEU A 29 -43.36 2.95 -10.84
C LEU A 29 -44.40 2.86 -9.72
N SER A 30 -45.48 3.65 -9.79
CA SER A 30 -46.59 3.58 -8.83
C SER A 30 -47.26 2.20 -8.83
N LEU A 31 -47.56 1.65 -10.01
CA LEU A 31 -48.15 0.31 -10.15
C LEU A 31 -47.20 -0.79 -9.64
N LEU A 32 -45.89 -0.61 -9.84
CA LEU A 32 -44.88 -1.50 -9.32
C LEU A 32 -44.86 -1.47 -7.78
N PHE A 33 -44.91 -0.28 -7.16
CA PHE A 33 -44.98 -0.17 -5.71
C PHE A 33 -46.19 -0.92 -5.15
N ASP A 34 -47.39 -0.70 -5.70
CA ASP A 34 -48.61 -1.39 -5.26
C ASP A 34 -48.49 -2.91 -5.38
N ARG A 35 -47.87 -3.41 -6.45
CA ARG A 35 -47.67 -4.84 -6.69
C ARG A 35 -46.78 -5.50 -5.63
N TYR A 36 -45.71 -4.83 -5.19
CA TYR A 36 -44.71 -5.41 -4.29
C TYR A 36 -44.92 -5.02 -2.82
N LYS A 37 -45.73 -4.00 -2.51
CA LYS A 37 -45.95 -3.45 -1.16
C LYS A 37 -46.16 -4.51 -0.08
N HIS A 38 -47.04 -5.47 -0.32
CA HIS A 38 -47.40 -6.50 0.67
C HIS A 38 -46.29 -7.54 0.91
N LYS A 39 -45.26 -7.62 0.05
CA LYS A 39 -44.20 -8.64 0.13
C LYS A 39 -43.12 -8.31 1.17
N PHE A 40 -42.98 -7.06 1.59
CA PHE A 40 -41.92 -6.64 2.51
C PHE A 40 -42.43 -5.96 3.79
N THR A 41 -43.75 -5.73 3.94
CA THR A 41 -44.33 -5.02 5.10
C THR A 41 -44.11 -5.72 6.44
N THR A 42 -43.82 -7.03 6.43
CA THR A 42 -43.50 -7.82 7.63
C THR A 42 -42.01 -7.92 7.92
N LEU A 43 -41.14 -7.39 7.05
CA LEU A 43 -39.70 -7.41 7.26
C LEU A 43 -39.28 -6.43 8.37
N PRO A 44 -38.15 -6.67 9.05
CA PRO A 44 -37.58 -5.71 9.98
C PRO A 44 -37.39 -4.35 9.30
N LYS A 45 -37.69 -3.28 10.03
CA LYS A 45 -37.66 -1.91 9.51
C LYS A 45 -36.96 -0.94 10.45
N GLU A 46 -36.30 0.05 9.88
CA GLU A 46 -35.62 1.14 10.58
C GLU A 46 -35.98 2.48 9.92
N ASN A 47 -35.83 3.56 10.68
CA ASN A 47 -35.93 4.90 10.09
C ASN A 47 -34.78 5.11 9.09
N GLY A 48 -35.09 5.66 7.93
CA GLY A 48 -34.14 5.93 6.86
C GLY A 48 -33.44 7.28 6.97
N TRP A 49 -32.60 7.58 5.99
CA TRP A 49 -31.68 8.72 6.03
C TRP A 49 -32.33 10.02 5.54
N VAL A 50 -33.33 9.93 4.67
CA VAL A 50 -34.10 11.04 4.07
C VAL A 50 -35.59 10.98 4.46
N GLY A 51 -35.91 10.41 5.63
CA GLY A 51 -37.28 10.34 6.17
C GLY A 51 -38.13 9.17 5.64
N GLU A 52 -37.57 8.35 4.77
CA GLU A 52 -38.10 7.07 4.31
C GLU A 52 -37.98 5.98 5.38
N ILE A 53 -38.60 4.81 5.14
CA ILE A 53 -38.39 3.60 5.95
C ILE A 53 -37.48 2.65 5.19
N LEU A 54 -36.43 2.17 5.86
CA LEU A 54 -35.57 1.09 5.37
C LEU A 54 -36.15 -0.26 5.81
N TYR A 55 -36.16 -1.23 4.90
CA TYR A 55 -36.55 -2.62 5.16
C TYR A 55 -35.36 -3.55 4.97
N MET A 56 -35.18 -4.48 5.89
CA MET A 56 -34.15 -5.52 5.83
C MET A 56 -34.58 -6.64 4.89
N TYR A 57 -34.11 -6.63 3.66
CA TYR A 57 -34.40 -7.63 2.64
C TYR A 57 -33.14 -8.39 2.26
N GLN A 58 -33.16 -9.73 2.39
CA GLN A 58 -32.02 -10.61 2.08
C GLN A 58 -30.69 -10.20 2.76
N GLY A 59 -30.77 -9.62 3.97
CA GLY A 59 -29.61 -9.17 4.74
C GLY A 59 -29.16 -7.73 4.45
N PHE A 60 -29.87 -6.99 3.60
CA PHE A 60 -29.54 -5.61 3.24
C PHE A 60 -30.70 -4.63 3.46
N TRP A 61 -30.37 -3.41 3.88
CA TRP A 61 -31.32 -2.33 4.13
C TRP A 61 -31.65 -1.58 2.84
N LEU A 62 -32.89 -1.69 2.39
CA LEU A 62 -33.39 -1.05 1.18
C LEU A 62 -34.47 -0.03 1.51
N MET A 63 -34.48 1.09 0.78
CA MET A 63 -35.52 2.11 0.90
C MET A 63 -36.88 1.57 0.44
N SER A 64 -37.97 2.23 0.79
CA SER A 64 -39.32 1.96 0.26
C SER A 64 -39.87 3.19 -0.47
N ASN A 65 -40.79 2.98 -1.41
CA ASN A 65 -41.43 4.05 -2.19
C ASN A 65 -40.43 4.99 -2.91
N SER A 66 -39.31 4.44 -3.39
CA SER A 66 -38.25 5.16 -4.10
C SER A 66 -37.81 4.38 -5.34
N ILE A 67 -37.10 5.03 -6.27
CA ILE A 67 -36.58 4.38 -7.48
C ILE A 67 -35.55 3.28 -7.15
N TYR A 68 -34.85 3.43 -6.03
CA TYR A 68 -33.82 2.50 -5.54
C TYR A 68 -34.30 1.80 -4.27
N SER A 69 -35.43 1.09 -4.38
CA SER A 69 -36.19 0.57 -3.23
C SER A 69 -36.28 -0.95 -3.23
N VAL A 70 -36.77 -1.52 -2.13
CA VAL A 70 -37.05 -2.96 -2.02
C VAL A 70 -38.01 -3.42 -3.11
N GLU A 71 -38.97 -2.59 -3.51
CA GLU A 71 -39.91 -2.88 -4.59
C GLU A 71 -39.22 -3.02 -5.94
N THR A 72 -38.34 -2.07 -6.29
CA THR A 72 -37.63 -2.11 -7.57
C THR A 72 -36.57 -3.20 -7.62
N VAL A 73 -35.93 -3.53 -6.49
CA VAL A 73 -35.04 -4.68 -6.36
C VAL A 73 -35.79 -6.00 -6.53
N MET A 74 -36.94 -6.20 -5.86
CA MET A 74 -37.76 -7.40 -6.05
C MET A 74 -38.27 -7.52 -7.50
N ALA A 75 -38.70 -6.41 -8.10
CA ALA A 75 -39.13 -6.41 -9.50
C ALA A 75 -37.99 -6.75 -10.47
N ALA A 76 -36.77 -6.24 -10.22
CA ALA A 76 -35.60 -6.58 -11.02
C ALA A 76 -35.24 -8.07 -10.88
N GLN A 77 -35.30 -8.62 -9.66
CA GLN A 77 -35.08 -10.06 -9.44
C GLN A 77 -36.10 -10.93 -10.19
N ASP A 78 -37.37 -10.50 -10.26
CA ASP A 78 -38.44 -11.24 -10.94
C ASP A 78 -38.38 -11.13 -12.48
N THR A 79 -37.96 -9.97 -13.02
CA THR A 79 -38.21 -9.63 -14.43
C THR A 79 -36.97 -9.34 -15.27
N PHE A 80 -35.84 -8.99 -14.66
CA PHE A 80 -34.65 -8.61 -15.40
C PHE A 80 -34.00 -9.83 -16.06
N GLN A 81 -33.54 -9.66 -17.31
CA GLN A 81 -32.93 -10.73 -18.10
C GLN A 81 -31.52 -10.31 -18.57
N ALA A 82 -30.52 -10.85 -17.87
CA ALA A 82 -29.11 -10.65 -18.20
C ALA A 82 -28.71 -11.41 -19.48
N HIS A 83 -27.73 -10.88 -20.19
CA HIS A 83 -27.10 -11.52 -21.34
C HIS A 83 -25.61 -11.79 -21.01
N PRO A 84 -24.99 -12.86 -21.54
CA PRO A 84 -23.60 -13.20 -21.19
C PRO A 84 -22.56 -12.11 -21.47
N ASN A 85 -22.85 -11.23 -22.43
CA ASN A 85 -21.97 -10.12 -22.79
C ASN A 85 -22.26 -8.84 -21.99
N ASP A 86 -23.20 -8.84 -21.05
CA ASP A 86 -23.49 -7.66 -20.24
C ASP A 86 -22.33 -7.31 -19.31
N ILE A 87 -22.21 -6.01 -19.03
CA ILE A 87 -21.25 -5.44 -18.11
C ILE A 87 -22.01 -4.69 -17.01
N TYR A 88 -21.73 -5.02 -15.76
CA TYR A 88 -22.34 -4.40 -14.59
C TYR A 88 -21.32 -3.60 -13.78
N LEU A 89 -21.57 -2.32 -13.60
CA LEU A 89 -20.82 -1.45 -12.71
C LEU A 89 -21.48 -1.44 -11.34
N VAL A 90 -20.80 -2.00 -10.35
CA VAL A 90 -21.35 -2.18 -9.02
C VAL A 90 -20.58 -1.33 -8.03
N SER A 91 -21.30 -0.68 -7.13
CA SER A 91 -20.71 -0.03 -5.96
C SER A 91 -21.77 0.10 -4.88
N LEU A 92 -21.38 0.33 -3.64
CA LEU A 92 -22.31 0.88 -2.66
C LEU A 92 -22.48 2.39 -2.94
N PRO A 93 -23.66 3.01 -2.67
CA PRO A 93 -23.84 4.43 -2.88
C PRO A 93 -22.68 5.27 -2.31
N LYS A 94 -22.25 6.28 -3.07
CA LYS A 94 -21.17 7.23 -2.71
C LYS A 94 -19.74 6.67 -2.71
N SER A 95 -19.54 5.47 -3.23
CA SER A 95 -18.21 4.85 -3.38
C SER A 95 -17.54 5.13 -4.74
N GLY A 96 -18.01 6.11 -5.53
CA GLY A 96 -17.42 6.47 -6.83
C GLY A 96 -18.21 6.06 -8.08
N THR A 97 -19.51 5.73 -7.93
CA THR A 97 -20.40 5.27 -9.02
C THR A 97 -20.43 6.19 -10.22
N THR A 98 -20.56 7.50 -10.02
CA THR A 98 -20.63 8.50 -11.10
C THR A 98 -19.36 8.49 -11.93
N TRP A 99 -18.21 8.33 -11.28
CA TRP A 99 -16.90 8.34 -11.91
C TRP A 99 -16.64 7.07 -12.72
N ILE A 100 -16.92 5.89 -12.14
CA ILE A 100 -16.75 4.63 -12.88
C ILE A 100 -17.73 4.50 -14.06
N LYS A 101 -18.96 5.02 -13.93
CA LYS A 101 -19.90 5.14 -15.05
C LYS A 101 -19.31 5.95 -16.19
N ALA A 102 -18.76 7.12 -15.91
CA ALA A 102 -18.15 7.99 -16.91
C ALA A 102 -16.96 7.31 -17.60
N LEU A 103 -16.02 6.78 -16.81
CA LEU A 103 -14.80 6.14 -17.32
C LEU A 103 -15.09 4.93 -18.19
N VAL A 104 -15.92 4.00 -17.72
CA VAL A 104 -16.23 2.78 -18.48
C VAL A 104 -17.04 3.12 -19.74
N PHE A 105 -18.00 4.04 -19.63
CA PHE A 105 -18.78 4.49 -20.78
C PHE A 105 -17.90 5.10 -21.87
N ALA A 106 -17.01 6.02 -21.50
CA ALA A 106 -16.06 6.64 -22.43
C ALA A 106 -15.11 5.61 -23.05
N THR A 107 -14.55 4.71 -22.24
CA THR A 107 -13.66 3.63 -22.70
C THR A 107 -14.33 2.71 -23.73
N MET A 108 -15.57 2.27 -23.47
CA MET A 108 -16.29 1.38 -24.39
C MET A 108 -16.76 2.08 -25.66
N ASN A 109 -17.02 3.40 -25.61
CA ASN A 109 -17.55 4.16 -26.74
C ASN A 109 -16.52 5.09 -27.40
N ARG A 110 -15.23 4.98 -27.08
CA ARG A 110 -14.15 5.86 -27.60
C ARG A 110 -14.04 5.91 -29.13
N ASN A 111 -14.38 4.81 -29.80
CA ASN A 111 -14.40 4.76 -31.28
C ASN A 111 -15.65 5.39 -31.89
N ARG A 112 -16.72 5.49 -31.09
CA ARG A 112 -18.03 6.03 -31.48
C ARG A 112 -18.12 7.53 -31.25
N TYR A 113 -17.61 7.99 -30.12
CA TYR A 113 -17.60 9.40 -29.72
C TYR A 113 -16.15 9.85 -29.59
N LYS A 114 -15.62 10.44 -30.67
CA LYS A 114 -14.25 10.99 -30.64
C LYS A 114 -14.25 12.34 -29.94
N ILE A 115 -13.36 12.50 -28.95
CA ILE A 115 -13.33 13.64 -28.03
C ILE A 115 -12.97 14.96 -28.76
N ASN A 116 -12.23 14.88 -29.87
CA ASN A 116 -11.71 16.04 -30.62
C ASN A 116 -12.00 16.01 -32.13
N ASN A 117 -13.08 15.37 -32.59
CA ASN A 117 -13.41 15.31 -34.01
C ASN A 117 -14.61 16.22 -34.36
N PRO A 118 -14.44 17.30 -35.13
CA PRO A 118 -15.55 18.17 -35.55
C PRO A 118 -16.59 17.46 -36.44
N LEU A 119 -16.27 16.27 -36.97
CA LEU A 119 -17.20 15.41 -37.72
C LEU A 119 -17.90 14.34 -36.84
N SER A 120 -17.55 14.23 -35.56
CA SER A 120 -18.17 13.29 -34.61
C SER A 120 -19.33 13.97 -33.88
N SER A 121 -20.38 13.21 -33.56
CA SER A 121 -21.41 13.67 -32.60
C SER A 121 -20.75 14.02 -31.26
N THR A 122 -21.19 15.11 -30.63
CA THR A 122 -20.74 15.57 -29.30
C THR A 122 -20.74 14.42 -28.31
N HIS A 123 -19.65 14.27 -27.56
CA HIS A 123 -19.54 13.20 -26.57
C HIS A 123 -20.64 13.32 -25.51
N PRO A 124 -21.41 12.25 -25.20
CA PRO A 124 -22.56 12.33 -24.28
C PRO A 124 -22.23 12.90 -22.89
N LEU A 125 -21.04 12.57 -22.36
CA LEU A 125 -20.55 13.10 -21.07
C LEU A 125 -20.29 14.62 -21.04
N LEU A 126 -20.29 15.31 -22.19
CA LEU A 126 -20.17 16.77 -22.27
C LEU A 126 -21.51 17.49 -22.19
N ILE A 127 -22.63 16.76 -22.32
CA ILE A 127 -23.98 17.34 -22.38
C ILE A 127 -24.98 16.64 -21.45
N SER A 128 -24.56 15.56 -20.78
CA SER A 128 -25.44 14.73 -19.97
C SER A 128 -24.71 14.14 -18.77
N ASN A 129 -25.45 13.94 -17.69
CA ASN A 129 -24.92 13.33 -16.48
C ASN A 129 -24.54 11.85 -16.73
N PRO A 130 -23.42 11.33 -16.17
CA PRO A 130 -23.03 9.93 -16.35
C PRO A 130 -24.12 8.92 -15.96
N HIS A 131 -25.01 9.25 -15.02
CA HIS A 131 -26.14 8.41 -14.62
C HIS A 131 -27.21 8.25 -15.73
N HIS A 132 -27.26 9.15 -16.72
CA HIS A 132 -28.11 9.00 -17.91
C HIS A 132 -27.46 8.11 -18.98
N CYS A 133 -26.13 8.06 -19.00
CA CYS A 133 -25.36 7.27 -19.97
C CYS A 133 -25.36 5.78 -19.62
N VAL A 134 -25.37 5.45 -18.32
CA VAL A 134 -25.38 4.08 -17.81
C VAL A 134 -26.58 3.88 -16.88
N PRO A 135 -27.66 3.22 -17.33
CA PRO A 135 -28.86 3.02 -16.51
C PRO A 135 -28.61 2.06 -15.34
N PHE A 136 -29.41 2.18 -14.29
CA PHE A 136 -29.41 1.19 -13.22
C PHE A 136 -30.27 -0.03 -13.58
N VAL A 137 -29.90 -1.22 -13.11
CA VAL A 137 -30.71 -2.44 -13.26
C VAL A 137 -32.09 -2.24 -12.65
N GLU A 138 -32.14 -1.58 -11.50
CA GLU A 138 -33.37 -1.22 -10.77
C GLU A 138 -34.31 -0.35 -11.61
N ASP A 139 -33.78 0.46 -12.53
CA ASP A 139 -34.58 1.34 -13.41
C ASP A 139 -35.34 0.55 -14.49
N GLU A 140 -34.79 -0.58 -14.94
CA GLU A 140 -35.29 -1.30 -16.11
C GLU A 140 -36.69 -1.89 -15.88
N SER A 141 -37.03 -2.17 -14.62
CA SER A 141 -38.29 -2.79 -14.21
C SER A 141 -39.53 -1.93 -14.48
N PHE A 142 -39.37 -0.60 -14.57
CA PHE A 142 -40.50 0.34 -14.79
C PHE A 142 -40.32 1.22 -16.03
N ARG A 143 -39.24 1.03 -16.80
CA ARG A 143 -39.02 1.73 -18.06
C ARG A 143 -40.03 1.31 -19.13
N THR A 144 -40.55 2.30 -19.84
CA THR A 144 -41.42 2.16 -21.01
C THR A 144 -40.75 1.39 -22.14
N SER A 145 -39.47 1.69 -22.39
CA SER A 145 -38.61 1.00 -23.34
C SER A 145 -37.35 0.55 -22.60
N PRO A 146 -37.32 -0.68 -22.06
CA PRO A 146 -36.14 -1.18 -21.39
C PRO A 146 -34.96 -1.27 -22.36
N SER A 147 -33.81 -0.76 -21.93
CA SER A 147 -32.57 -0.72 -22.71
C SER A 147 -32.04 -2.11 -23.08
N TYR A 148 -32.52 -3.16 -22.39
CA TYR A 148 -32.22 -4.54 -22.74
C TYR A 148 -32.86 -5.03 -24.04
N ARG A 149 -33.86 -4.32 -24.58
CA ARG A 149 -34.53 -4.68 -25.86
C ARG A 149 -33.77 -4.23 -27.10
N ASP A 150 -32.76 -3.36 -26.95
CA ASP A 150 -31.94 -2.89 -28.07
C ASP A 150 -30.77 -3.85 -28.33
N ALA A 151 -30.51 -4.14 -29.61
CA ALA A 151 -29.57 -5.16 -30.10
C ALA A 151 -28.07 -4.81 -29.98
N ASN A 152 -27.71 -3.76 -29.22
CA ASN A 152 -26.33 -3.30 -29.11
C ASN A 152 -25.61 -3.99 -27.92
N SER A 153 -25.05 -5.16 -28.20
CA SER A 153 -24.17 -5.89 -27.28
C SER A 153 -22.71 -5.37 -27.40
N PRO A 154 -21.96 -5.23 -26.29
CA PRO A 154 -22.37 -5.49 -24.90
C PRO A 154 -23.17 -4.33 -24.28
N ARG A 155 -24.15 -4.67 -23.44
CA ARG A 155 -24.96 -3.68 -22.70
C ARG A 155 -24.23 -3.29 -21.42
N LEU A 156 -24.32 -2.01 -21.04
CA LEU A 156 -23.66 -1.47 -19.85
C LEU A 156 -24.72 -1.01 -18.84
N PHE A 157 -24.70 -1.62 -17.66
CA PHE A 157 -25.60 -1.30 -16.55
C PHE A 157 -24.81 -0.93 -15.31
N ALA A 158 -25.47 -0.29 -14.36
CA ALA A 158 -24.97 -0.19 -12.99
C ALA A 158 -25.97 -0.72 -11.98
N THR A 159 -25.53 -1.02 -10.77
CA THR A 159 -26.43 -1.40 -9.68
C THR A 159 -25.80 -1.14 -8.33
N HIS A 160 -26.65 -0.93 -7.32
CA HIS A 160 -26.26 -0.90 -5.92
C HIS A 160 -26.61 -2.19 -5.19
N ILE A 161 -27.22 -3.17 -5.88
CA ILE A 161 -27.65 -4.43 -5.30
C ILE A 161 -26.43 -5.25 -4.82
N ALA A 162 -26.52 -5.79 -3.61
CA ALA A 162 -25.52 -6.69 -3.06
C ALA A 162 -25.37 -7.97 -3.89
N TYR A 163 -24.16 -8.55 -3.92
CA TYR A 163 -23.85 -9.70 -4.78
C TYR A 163 -24.85 -10.86 -4.61
N THR A 164 -25.19 -11.19 -3.37
CA THR A 164 -26.13 -12.28 -3.01
C THR A 164 -27.59 -11.97 -3.35
N SER A 165 -27.90 -10.72 -3.67
CA SER A 165 -29.25 -10.24 -4.02
C SER A 165 -29.38 -9.85 -5.49
N LEU A 166 -28.34 -10.03 -6.31
CA LEU A 166 -28.44 -9.79 -7.75
C LEU A 166 -29.53 -10.67 -8.39
N PRO A 167 -30.19 -10.22 -9.48
CA PRO A 167 -31.09 -11.08 -10.24
C PRO A 167 -30.41 -12.38 -10.64
N ARG A 168 -31.12 -13.51 -10.55
CA ARG A 168 -30.53 -14.83 -10.81
C ARG A 168 -29.94 -14.94 -12.22
N SER A 169 -30.57 -14.29 -13.20
CA SER A 169 -30.03 -14.19 -14.56
C SER A 169 -28.63 -13.58 -14.59
N VAL A 170 -28.34 -12.58 -13.76
CA VAL A 170 -27.01 -11.95 -13.67
C VAL A 170 -26.02 -12.95 -13.10
N LEU A 171 -26.37 -13.62 -11.99
CA LEU A 171 -25.51 -14.59 -11.32
C LEU A 171 -25.16 -15.81 -12.20
N ASP A 172 -26.07 -16.24 -13.08
CA ASP A 172 -25.90 -17.42 -13.91
C ASP A 172 -25.40 -17.14 -15.35
N SER A 173 -25.43 -15.89 -15.84
CA SER A 173 -25.16 -15.58 -17.26
C SER A 173 -23.68 -15.50 -17.65
N GLY A 174 -22.73 -15.58 -16.71
CA GLY A 174 -21.29 -15.41 -17.00
C GLY A 174 -20.88 -13.97 -17.35
N CYS A 175 -21.80 -13.01 -17.22
CA CYS A 175 -21.56 -11.58 -17.44
C CYS A 175 -20.43 -11.02 -16.58
N ARG A 176 -19.82 -9.91 -17.00
CA ARG A 176 -18.73 -9.25 -16.28
C ARG A 176 -19.25 -8.22 -15.28
N LEU A 177 -18.62 -8.16 -14.11
CA LEU A 177 -18.91 -7.21 -13.05
C LEU A 177 -17.65 -6.41 -12.71
N VAL A 178 -17.76 -5.10 -12.59
CA VAL A 178 -16.71 -4.21 -12.10
C VAL A 178 -17.20 -3.57 -10.80
N TYR A 179 -16.58 -3.93 -9.69
CA TYR A 179 -16.93 -3.44 -8.36
C TYR A 179 -16.01 -2.29 -7.94
N MET A 180 -16.58 -1.17 -7.47
CA MET A 180 -15.83 -0.06 -6.88
C MET A 180 -16.06 0.01 -5.36
N CYS A 181 -14.98 -0.20 -4.62
CA CYS A 181 -14.87 -0.04 -3.17
C CYS A 181 -14.28 1.33 -2.81
N ARG A 182 -14.50 1.83 -1.60
CA ARG A 182 -13.91 3.08 -1.09
C ARG A 182 -13.79 3.02 0.43
N ASN A 183 -12.87 3.76 1.06
CA ASN A 183 -12.77 3.81 2.52
C ASN A 183 -14.15 4.07 3.19
N PRO A 184 -14.62 3.22 4.13
CA PRO A 184 -15.92 3.38 4.77
C PRO A 184 -16.10 4.74 5.46
N LYS A 185 -15.02 5.35 5.96
CA LYS A 185 -15.05 6.67 6.60
C LYS A 185 -15.36 7.77 5.57
N ASP A 186 -14.74 7.70 4.39
CA ASP A 186 -15.05 8.62 3.28
C ASP A 186 -16.44 8.37 2.68
N VAL A 187 -16.89 7.12 2.64
CA VAL A 187 -18.26 6.77 2.21
C VAL A 187 -19.29 7.39 3.15
N LEU A 188 -19.12 7.23 4.46
CA LEU A 188 -20.00 7.84 5.48
C LEU A 188 -20.10 9.36 5.28
N VAL A 189 -18.96 10.05 5.20
CA VAL A 189 -18.93 11.51 5.03
C VAL A 189 -19.57 11.94 3.71
N SER A 190 -19.29 11.21 2.62
CA SER A 190 -19.91 11.50 1.34
C SER A 190 -21.42 11.25 1.33
N LEU A 191 -21.91 10.25 2.08
CA LEU A 191 -23.32 9.95 2.24
C LEU A 191 -24.02 11.00 3.10
N PHE A 192 -23.41 11.39 4.22
CA PHE A 192 -23.89 12.44 5.13
C PHE A 192 -24.19 13.74 4.39
N HIS A 193 -23.22 14.26 3.62
CA HIS A 193 -23.40 15.50 2.86
C HIS A 193 -24.49 15.37 1.79
N PHE A 194 -24.48 14.27 1.04
CA PHE A 194 -25.48 14.02 0.00
C PHE A 194 -26.90 13.98 0.58
N VAL A 195 -27.10 13.23 1.67
CA VAL A 195 -28.37 13.11 2.38
C VAL A 195 -28.82 14.47 2.89
N ASN A 196 -27.94 15.27 3.50
CA ASN A 196 -28.30 16.59 4.00
C ASN A 196 -28.71 17.58 2.89
N THR A 197 -28.10 17.49 1.72
CA THR A 197 -28.57 18.26 0.55
C THR A 197 -29.97 17.83 0.12
N VAL A 198 -30.25 16.52 0.07
CA VAL A 198 -31.58 15.99 -0.27
C VAL A 198 -32.63 16.39 0.76
N ARG A 199 -32.32 16.25 2.06
CA ARG A 199 -33.20 16.64 3.17
C ARG A 199 -33.56 18.12 3.13
N SER A 200 -32.58 18.98 2.83
CA SER A 200 -32.82 20.42 2.64
C SER A 200 -33.81 20.68 1.51
N GLY A 201 -33.64 20.01 0.35
CA GLY A 201 -34.59 20.09 -0.76
C GLY A 201 -36.01 19.62 -0.42
N GLN A 202 -36.13 18.62 0.47
CA GLN A 202 -37.40 18.09 0.98
C GLN A 202 -37.95 18.85 2.18
N ARG A 203 -37.30 19.94 2.62
CA ARG A 203 -37.66 20.73 3.81
C ARG A 203 -37.68 19.92 5.10
N LEU A 204 -36.85 18.89 5.18
CA LEU A 204 -36.58 18.11 6.39
C LEU A 204 -35.44 18.76 7.18
N GLY A 205 -35.45 18.60 8.50
CA GLY A 205 -34.34 19.06 9.36
C GLY A 205 -33.03 18.34 9.02
N PRO A 206 -31.85 18.97 9.16
CA PRO A 206 -30.58 18.33 8.87
C PRO A 206 -30.34 17.14 9.80
N MET A 207 -29.73 16.09 9.26
CA MET A 207 -29.16 14.99 10.04
C MET A 207 -27.81 15.42 10.60
N THR A 208 -27.50 15.07 11.86
CA THR A 208 -26.18 15.32 12.44
C THR A 208 -25.18 14.25 12.06
N ILE A 209 -23.87 14.55 12.20
CA ILE A 209 -22.83 13.56 11.86
C ILE A 209 -22.85 12.38 12.84
N GLU A 210 -23.23 12.61 14.10
CA GLU A 210 -23.41 11.58 15.14
C GLU A 210 -24.55 10.62 14.79
N GLU A 211 -25.67 11.14 14.31
CA GLU A 211 -26.80 10.32 13.83
C GLU A 211 -26.38 9.46 12.63
N ALA A 212 -25.76 10.09 11.64
CA ALA A 212 -25.25 9.39 10.45
C ALA A 212 -24.24 8.29 10.83
N PHE A 213 -23.29 8.62 11.71
CA PHE A 213 -22.30 7.67 12.23
C PHE A 213 -22.96 6.52 12.98
N GLY A 214 -23.92 6.79 13.87
CA GLY A 214 -24.63 5.77 14.66
C GLY A 214 -25.48 4.84 13.80
N MET A 215 -26.04 5.33 12.69
CA MET A 215 -26.74 4.50 11.72
C MET A 215 -25.77 3.66 10.88
N PHE A 216 -24.72 4.27 10.33
CA PHE A 216 -23.76 3.61 9.45
C PHE A 216 -22.94 2.53 10.18
N SER A 217 -22.48 2.79 11.41
CA SER A 217 -21.74 1.83 12.23
C SER A 217 -22.56 0.57 12.58
N ARG A 218 -23.88 0.71 12.74
CA ARG A 218 -24.82 -0.42 12.90
C ARG A 218 -25.18 -1.11 11.59
N GLY A 219 -24.64 -0.64 10.46
CA GLY A 219 -24.91 -1.15 9.12
C GLY A 219 -26.24 -0.67 8.52
N VAL A 220 -26.94 0.26 9.19
CA VAL A 220 -28.25 0.80 8.76
C VAL A 220 -28.00 1.95 7.79
N ASN A 221 -27.61 1.62 6.56
CA ASN A 221 -27.42 2.56 5.45
C ASN A 221 -28.05 2.00 4.17
N PRO A 222 -28.41 2.83 3.17
CA PRO A 222 -28.96 2.33 1.91
C PRO A 222 -28.03 1.30 1.27
N TYR A 223 -28.57 0.13 0.96
CA TYR A 223 -27.86 -1.07 0.47
C TYR A 223 -26.80 -1.65 1.42
N GLY A 224 -26.75 -1.19 2.67
CA GLY A 224 -25.88 -1.72 3.73
C GLY A 224 -26.44 -3.00 4.37
N PRO A 225 -25.67 -3.70 5.22
CA PRO A 225 -24.43 -3.22 5.84
C PRO A 225 -23.24 -3.09 4.87
N TYR A 226 -22.49 -1.99 5.01
CA TYR A 226 -21.36 -1.67 4.13
C TYR A 226 -20.36 -2.82 3.96
N TRP A 227 -19.89 -3.37 5.09
CA TRP A 227 -18.84 -4.39 5.09
C TRP A 227 -19.30 -5.70 4.47
N ASP A 228 -20.52 -6.15 4.78
CA ASP A 228 -21.10 -7.36 4.22
C ASP A 228 -21.27 -7.24 2.70
N HIS A 229 -21.67 -6.05 2.22
CA HIS A 229 -21.76 -5.75 0.79
C HIS A 229 -20.40 -5.85 0.09
N VAL A 230 -19.36 -5.21 0.63
CA VAL A 230 -18.00 -5.23 0.07
C VAL A 230 -17.42 -6.63 0.09
N LYS A 231 -17.54 -7.35 1.21
CA LYS A 231 -16.95 -8.66 1.40
C LYS A 231 -17.49 -9.68 0.39
N ALA A 232 -18.79 -9.63 0.09
CA ALA A 232 -19.39 -10.53 -0.89
C ALA A 232 -18.80 -10.35 -2.29
N TYR A 233 -18.65 -9.11 -2.76
CA TYR A 233 -18.04 -8.82 -4.06
C TYR A 233 -16.54 -9.09 -4.09
N TYR A 234 -15.83 -8.83 -2.99
CA TYR A 234 -14.41 -9.17 -2.87
C TYR A 234 -14.18 -10.67 -2.98
N ASN A 235 -14.92 -11.49 -2.22
CA ASN A 235 -14.83 -12.94 -2.30
C ASN A 235 -15.15 -13.45 -3.72
N ALA A 236 -16.21 -12.91 -4.34
CA ALA A 236 -16.55 -13.24 -5.73
C ALA A 236 -15.42 -12.89 -6.73
N SER A 237 -14.65 -11.81 -6.48
CA SER A 237 -13.50 -11.45 -7.30
C SER A 237 -12.32 -12.42 -7.16
N LEU A 238 -12.14 -13.02 -5.98
CA LEU A 238 -11.14 -14.05 -5.76
C LEU A 238 -11.54 -15.39 -6.38
N GLU A 239 -12.83 -15.75 -6.27
CA GLU A 239 -13.37 -16.99 -6.83
C GLU A 239 -13.50 -16.96 -8.36
N GLN A 240 -13.81 -15.79 -8.93
CA GLN A 240 -14.12 -15.63 -10.36
C GLN A 240 -13.41 -14.40 -10.96
N PRO A 241 -12.07 -14.36 -10.97
CA PRO A 241 -11.29 -13.16 -11.35
C PRO A 241 -11.45 -12.76 -12.82
N THR A 242 -11.86 -13.67 -13.70
CA THR A 242 -12.16 -13.37 -15.10
C THR A 242 -13.55 -12.74 -15.30
N ARG A 243 -14.38 -12.76 -14.26
CA ARG A 243 -15.78 -12.32 -14.28
C ARG A 243 -16.03 -11.12 -13.36
N VAL A 244 -15.32 -11.01 -12.23
CA VAL A 244 -15.49 -9.93 -11.26
C VAL A 244 -14.16 -9.20 -11.06
N LEU A 245 -14.10 -7.95 -11.48
CA LEU A 245 -12.98 -7.05 -11.23
C LEU A 245 -13.28 -6.19 -10.00
N PHE A 246 -12.43 -6.28 -8.97
CA PHE A 246 -12.54 -5.46 -7.77
C PHE A 246 -11.56 -4.29 -7.82
N LEU A 247 -12.06 -3.07 -7.63
CA LEU A 247 -11.29 -1.83 -7.64
C LEU A 247 -11.51 -1.06 -6.34
N THR A 248 -10.56 -0.22 -5.98
CA THR A 248 -10.71 0.77 -4.91
C THR A 248 -10.64 2.18 -5.49
N TYR A 249 -11.46 3.09 -4.97
CA TYR A 249 -11.50 4.50 -5.36
C TYR A 249 -10.14 5.16 -5.12
N GLU A 250 -9.46 4.76 -4.05
CA GLU A 250 -8.13 5.20 -3.67
C GLU A 250 -7.09 4.81 -4.73
N ASN A 251 -7.06 3.53 -5.17
CA ASN A 251 -6.12 3.09 -6.21
C ASN A 251 -6.42 3.75 -7.56
N MET A 252 -7.70 3.93 -7.90
CA MET A 252 -8.11 4.69 -9.08
C MET A 252 -7.63 6.14 -9.04
N LYS A 253 -7.57 6.76 -7.85
CA LYS A 253 -7.06 8.13 -7.68
C LYS A 253 -5.53 8.22 -7.70
N LEU A 254 -4.85 7.16 -7.28
CA LEU A 254 -3.39 7.08 -7.31
C LEU A 254 -2.85 6.95 -8.72
N ASP A 255 -3.42 6.05 -9.52
CA ASP A 255 -3.06 5.86 -10.93
C ASP A 255 -4.31 5.57 -11.77
N ILE A 256 -4.95 6.63 -12.24
CA ILE A 256 -6.17 6.50 -13.05
C ILE A 256 -5.88 5.88 -14.41
N VAL A 257 -4.75 6.18 -15.05
CA VAL A 257 -4.44 5.75 -16.42
C VAL A 257 -4.26 4.24 -16.46
N SER A 258 -3.45 3.67 -15.57
CA SER A 258 -3.23 2.22 -15.51
C SER A 258 -4.50 1.47 -15.12
N ASN A 259 -5.27 2.00 -14.17
CA ASN A 259 -6.54 1.36 -13.80
C ASN A 259 -7.58 1.42 -14.92
N VAL A 260 -7.64 2.50 -15.72
CA VAL A 260 -8.50 2.57 -16.91
C VAL A 260 -8.06 1.54 -17.97
N LYS A 261 -6.75 1.36 -18.18
CA LYS A 261 -6.22 0.30 -19.07
C LYS A 261 -6.62 -1.10 -18.57
N ARG A 262 -6.46 -1.36 -17.27
CA ARG A 262 -6.86 -2.62 -16.64
C ARG A 262 -8.37 -2.90 -16.76
N ILE A 263 -9.20 -1.88 -16.56
CA ILE A 263 -10.66 -1.97 -16.81
C ILE A 263 -10.90 -2.33 -18.28
N ALA A 264 -10.23 -1.65 -19.21
CA ALA A 264 -10.41 -1.88 -20.64
C ALA A 264 -10.02 -3.32 -21.04
N GLU A 265 -8.89 -3.82 -20.54
CA GLU A 265 -8.44 -5.21 -20.73
C GLU A 265 -9.45 -6.22 -20.18
N PHE A 266 -9.89 -6.02 -18.94
CA PHE A 266 -10.88 -6.89 -18.29
C PHE A 266 -12.21 -6.93 -19.06
N LEU A 267 -12.65 -5.79 -19.58
CA LEU A 267 -13.87 -5.68 -20.37
C LEU A 267 -13.71 -6.17 -21.82
N GLY A 268 -12.52 -6.60 -22.25
CA GLY A 268 -12.26 -7.06 -23.61
C GLY A 268 -12.17 -5.93 -24.64
N PHE A 269 -11.87 -4.71 -24.19
CA PHE A 269 -11.64 -3.52 -25.01
C PHE A 269 -10.23 -2.93 -24.81
N PRO A 270 -9.15 -3.74 -24.83
CA PRO A 270 -7.80 -3.26 -24.53
C PRO A 270 -7.41 -2.12 -25.46
N PHE A 271 -6.63 -1.17 -24.96
CA PHE A 271 -6.09 -0.10 -25.78
C PHE A 271 -4.98 -0.63 -26.68
N THR A 272 -5.01 -0.28 -27.97
CA THR A 272 -3.92 -0.65 -28.88
C THR A 272 -2.64 0.13 -28.58
N LYS A 273 -1.50 -0.33 -29.08
CA LYS A 273 -0.23 0.41 -28.96
C LYS A 273 -0.34 1.82 -29.57
N GLU A 274 -1.10 1.94 -30.66
CA GLU A 274 -1.36 3.21 -31.33
C GLU A 274 -2.29 4.12 -30.53
N GLU A 275 -3.34 3.57 -29.89
CA GLU A 275 -4.21 4.34 -28.98
C GLU A 275 -3.42 4.88 -27.79
N ASN A 276 -2.54 4.05 -27.21
CA ASN A 276 -1.65 4.46 -26.13
C ASN A 276 -0.65 5.53 -26.58
N ALA A 277 -0.01 5.35 -27.74
CA ALA A 277 0.94 6.33 -28.28
C ALA A 277 0.29 7.68 -28.63
N LYS A 278 -1.01 7.69 -28.94
CA LYS A 278 -1.79 8.90 -29.23
C LYS A 278 -2.41 9.56 -27.99
N GLY A 279 -2.20 9.00 -26.81
CA GLY A 279 -2.74 9.56 -25.57
C GLY A 279 -4.25 9.38 -25.39
N VAL A 280 -4.88 8.37 -26.03
CA VAL A 280 -6.35 8.19 -25.99
C VAL A 280 -6.85 7.92 -24.57
N VAL A 281 -6.04 7.22 -23.75
CA VAL A 281 -6.40 6.93 -22.36
C VAL A 281 -6.42 8.22 -21.55
N GLU A 282 -5.43 9.07 -21.75
CA GLU A 282 -5.26 10.37 -21.11
C GLU A 282 -6.39 11.33 -21.52
N GLU A 283 -6.84 11.30 -22.78
CA GLU A 283 -8.04 12.04 -23.23
C GLU A 283 -9.32 11.59 -22.50
N ILE A 284 -9.52 10.27 -22.34
CA ILE A 284 -10.66 9.71 -21.60
C ILE A 284 -10.60 10.11 -20.13
N VAL A 285 -9.43 10.01 -19.51
CA VAL A 285 -9.18 10.41 -18.11
C VAL A 285 -9.48 11.89 -17.93
N SER A 286 -9.00 12.74 -18.84
CA SER A 286 -9.26 14.18 -18.82
C SER A 286 -10.76 14.47 -18.95
N LEU A 287 -11.44 13.88 -19.93
CA LEU A 287 -12.89 14.03 -20.10
C LEU A 287 -13.68 13.64 -18.85
N CYS A 288 -13.23 12.58 -18.16
CA CYS A 288 -13.88 12.04 -16.96
C CYS A 288 -13.31 12.62 -15.66
N SER A 289 -12.54 13.71 -15.72
CA SER A 289 -12.00 14.37 -14.54
C SER A 289 -13.12 14.93 -13.65
N PHE A 290 -12.79 15.15 -12.37
CA PHE A 290 -13.77 15.72 -11.44
C PHE A 290 -14.20 17.12 -11.91
N GLU A 291 -13.24 17.92 -12.36
CA GLU A 291 -13.43 19.29 -12.82
C GLU A 291 -14.38 19.33 -14.01
N ASN A 292 -14.10 18.54 -15.06
CA ASN A 292 -14.91 18.51 -16.27
C ASN A 292 -16.32 17.98 -16.02
N LEU A 293 -16.44 16.86 -15.29
CA LEU A 293 -17.75 16.30 -14.98
C LEU A 293 -18.55 17.24 -14.07
N SER A 294 -17.92 17.90 -13.10
CA SER A 294 -18.62 18.83 -12.20
C SER A 294 -19.14 20.07 -12.92
N GLU A 295 -18.38 20.63 -13.87
CA GLU A 295 -18.81 21.82 -14.62
C GLU A 295 -19.97 21.50 -15.57
N VAL A 296 -19.90 20.38 -16.30
CA VAL A 296 -21.01 19.91 -17.16
C VAL A 296 -22.28 19.66 -16.34
N ASN A 297 -22.13 19.23 -15.08
CA ASN A 297 -23.23 18.86 -14.19
C ASN A 297 -23.59 19.94 -13.16
N LYS A 298 -23.11 21.17 -13.35
CA LYS A 298 -23.39 22.30 -12.47
C LYS A 298 -24.88 22.68 -12.45
N HIS A 299 -25.57 22.41 -13.56
CA HIS A 299 -26.97 22.71 -13.76
C HIS A 299 -27.75 21.47 -14.22
N GLY A 300 -29.07 21.57 -14.13
CA GLY A 300 -30.00 20.51 -14.48
C GLY A 300 -30.22 19.51 -13.35
N ASP A 301 -31.17 18.63 -13.59
CA ASP A 301 -31.67 17.69 -12.59
C ASP A 301 -31.57 16.27 -13.12
N PHE A 302 -31.06 15.39 -12.28
CA PHE A 302 -31.30 13.97 -12.36
C PHE A 302 -32.75 13.72 -11.93
N ARG A 303 -33.36 12.71 -12.56
CA ARG A 303 -34.80 12.37 -12.47
C ARG A 303 -35.46 12.72 -11.13
N SER A 304 -36.68 13.28 -11.20
CA SER A 304 -37.50 13.63 -10.02
C SER A 304 -36.90 14.71 -9.11
N GLY A 305 -36.17 15.69 -9.67
CA GLY A 305 -35.79 16.91 -8.97
C GLY A 305 -34.55 16.80 -8.08
N VAL A 306 -33.69 15.81 -8.33
CA VAL A 306 -32.40 15.68 -7.66
C VAL A 306 -31.36 16.46 -8.47
N PRO A 307 -30.83 17.61 -7.98
CA PRO A 307 -29.95 18.43 -8.79
C PRO A 307 -28.65 17.70 -9.15
N ASN A 308 -28.17 17.85 -10.38
CA ASN A 308 -26.97 17.14 -10.86
C ASN A 308 -25.71 17.46 -10.03
N ASN A 309 -25.60 18.68 -9.53
CA ASN A 309 -24.43 19.14 -8.79
C ASN A 309 -24.21 18.38 -7.47
N ILE A 310 -25.25 17.79 -6.86
CA ILE A 310 -25.13 17.11 -5.57
C ILE A 310 -24.30 15.82 -5.64
N PHE A 311 -24.04 15.31 -6.85
CA PHE A 311 -23.16 14.16 -7.08
C PHE A 311 -21.66 14.55 -7.01
N PHE A 312 -21.33 15.85 -7.07
CA PHE A 312 -19.97 16.37 -7.12
C PHE A 312 -19.71 17.27 -5.89
N ARG A 313 -18.84 16.82 -4.98
CA ARG A 313 -18.51 17.55 -3.74
C ARG A 313 -17.03 17.92 -3.67
N GLU A 314 -16.19 16.99 -3.24
CA GLU A 314 -14.74 17.21 -3.14
C GLU A 314 -13.93 16.31 -4.07
N GLY A 315 -14.39 15.08 -4.32
CA GLY A 315 -13.66 14.12 -5.16
C GLY A 315 -12.27 13.74 -4.62
N LYS A 316 -12.04 13.83 -3.30
CA LYS A 316 -10.75 13.58 -2.63
C LYS A 316 -10.79 12.30 -1.77
N VAL A 317 -9.61 11.77 -1.47
CA VAL A 317 -9.39 10.69 -0.49
C VAL A 317 -9.00 11.31 0.84
N GLY A 318 -9.52 10.78 1.96
CA GLY A 318 -9.13 11.21 3.30
C GLY A 318 -9.88 12.43 3.85
N ASP A 319 -10.96 12.87 3.19
CA ASP A 319 -11.73 14.03 3.66
C ASP A 319 -12.48 13.72 4.96
N TRP A 320 -12.62 12.44 5.31
CA TRP A 320 -13.16 12.01 6.60
C TRP A 320 -12.48 12.63 7.82
N HIS A 321 -11.19 12.97 7.74
CA HIS A 321 -10.45 13.64 8.81
C HIS A 321 -11.04 15.00 9.19
N ASN A 322 -11.71 15.69 8.26
CA ASN A 322 -12.29 17.00 8.48
C ASN A 322 -13.68 16.93 9.16
N HIS A 323 -14.25 15.74 9.28
CA HIS A 323 -15.65 15.55 9.65
C HIS A 323 -15.86 14.58 10.81
N LEU A 324 -15.08 13.51 10.89
CA LEU A 324 -15.20 12.50 11.94
C LEU A 324 -14.29 12.85 13.11
N THR A 325 -14.79 12.66 14.33
CA THR A 325 -13.94 12.68 15.52
C THR A 325 -13.00 11.47 15.50
N THR A 326 -11.89 11.57 16.24
CA THR A 326 -10.96 10.43 16.41
C THR A 326 -11.69 9.19 16.90
N GLU A 327 -12.58 9.33 17.89
CA GLU A 327 -13.38 8.23 18.44
C GLU A 327 -14.28 7.57 17.38
N MET A 328 -14.97 8.37 16.56
CA MET A 328 -15.78 7.83 15.45
C MET A 328 -14.92 7.07 14.43
N SER A 329 -13.75 7.62 14.07
CA SER A 329 -12.84 6.94 13.16
C SER A 329 -12.38 5.59 13.73
N GLU A 330 -11.94 5.58 14.99
CA GLU A 330 -11.43 4.36 15.66
C GLU A 330 -12.49 3.26 15.73
N ILE A 331 -13.75 3.63 16.00
CA ILE A 331 -14.87 2.68 16.00
C ILE A 331 -15.06 2.08 14.60
N LEU A 332 -15.04 2.89 13.54
CA LEU A 332 -15.19 2.38 12.17
C LEU A 332 -14.00 1.53 11.74
N ASP A 333 -12.78 1.89 12.17
CA ASP A 333 -11.57 1.11 11.91
C ASP A 333 -11.67 -0.26 12.60
N GLN A 334 -12.16 -0.30 13.85
CA GLN A 334 -12.37 -1.54 14.58
C GLN A 334 -13.44 -2.44 13.93
N ILE A 335 -14.60 -1.87 13.57
CA ILE A 335 -15.65 -2.62 12.86
C ILE A 335 -15.11 -3.16 11.54
N THR A 336 -14.35 -2.35 10.80
CA THR A 336 -13.74 -2.76 9.52
C THR A 336 -12.77 -3.92 9.72
N LYS A 337 -11.91 -3.85 10.72
CA LYS A 337 -10.96 -4.91 11.06
C LYS A 337 -11.67 -6.22 11.43
N GLU A 338 -12.72 -6.13 12.25
CA GLU A 338 -13.50 -7.31 12.65
C GLU A 338 -14.23 -7.94 11.47
N LYS A 339 -14.91 -7.13 10.65
CA LYS A 339 -15.72 -7.61 9.52
C LYS A 339 -14.87 -8.17 8.38
N PHE A 340 -13.70 -7.59 8.13
CA PHE A 340 -12.75 -8.04 7.11
C PHE A 340 -11.68 -8.99 7.63
N ASN A 341 -11.80 -9.48 8.87
CA ASN A 341 -10.90 -10.52 9.37
C ASN A 341 -10.93 -11.75 8.44
N GLY A 342 -9.73 -12.26 8.10
CA GLY A 342 -9.54 -13.32 7.10
C GLY A 342 -9.54 -12.85 5.62
N SER A 343 -9.64 -11.55 5.35
CA SER A 343 -9.62 -10.96 4.00
C SER A 343 -8.56 -9.85 3.90
N PRO A 344 -7.25 -10.18 3.93
CA PRO A 344 -6.17 -9.21 4.08
C PRO A 344 -6.10 -8.14 2.98
N GLY A 345 -6.59 -8.41 1.77
CA GLY A 345 -6.65 -7.41 0.68
C GLY A 345 -7.76 -6.37 0.80
N LEU A 346 -8.61 -6.40 1.84
CA LEU A 346 -9.68 -5.42 2.08
C LEU A 346 -9.32 -4.34 3.13
N ILE A 347 -8.15 -4.41 3.75
CA ILE A 347 -7.71 -3.41 4.75
C ILE A 347 -7.21 -2.16 3.98
N CYS A 348 -7.96 -1.06 4.10
CA CYS A 348 -7.89 0.14 3.26
C CYS A 348 -6.55 0.94 3.34
N PRO A 349 -6.20 1.77 2.33
CA PRO A 349 -4.89 2.43 2.14
C PRO A 349 -4.43 3.53 3.11
N ASP A 350 -5.21 3.92 4.13
CA ASP A 350 -4.69 4.82 5.20
C ASP A 350 -3.43 4.22 5.86
N TYR A 351 -3.29 2.89 5.77
CA TYR A 351 -2.12 2.11 6.14
C TYR A 351 -0.83 2.55 5.43
N ILE A 352 -0.90 3.08 4.21
CA ILE A 352 0.27 3.35 3.36
C ILE A 352 0.84 4.75 3.61
N LEU A 353 -0.01 5.75 3.83
CA LEU A 353 0.41 7.07 4.30
C LEU A 353 0.94 7.02 5.74
N ALA A 354 0.36 6.16 6.58
CA ALA A 354 0.85 5.92 7.93
C ALA A 354 2.21 5.22 7.95
N ARG A 355 2.49 4.33 6.98
CA ARG A 355 3.79 3.62 6.85
C ARG A 355 4.89 4.54 6.30
N ALA A 356 4.59 5.35 5.30
CA ALA A 356 5.51 6.37 4.79
C ALA A 356 5.86 7.41 5.88
N LYS A 357 4.88 7.84 6.69
CA LYS A 357 5.12 8.69 7.88
C LYS A 357 5.84 7.96 9.02
N ALA A 358 5.62 6.66 9.23
CA ALA A 358 6.33 5.89 10.25
C ALA A 358 7.83 5.75 9.91
N CYS A 359 8.17 5.57 8.63
CA CYS A 359 9.55 5.62 8.13
C CYS A 359 10.18 7.02 8.31
N SER A 360 9.40 8.11 8.24
CA SER A 360 9.90 9.48 8.45
C SER A 360 9.91 9.93 9.93
N LEU A 361 9.34 9.16 10.86
CA LEU A 361 9.17 9.52 12.29
C LEU A 361 10.12 8.77 13.26
N GLY A 362 11.13 8.08 12.76
CA GLY A 362 12.24 7.60 13.59
C GLY A 362 12.06 6.20 14.15
N LEU A 363 11.08 5.46 13.63
CA LEU A 363 10.98 4.03 13.87
C LEU A 363 11.66 3.32 12.71
N THR A 364 12.94 2.95 12.87
CA THR A 364 13.41 1.71 12.24
C THR A 364 12.53 0.59 12.79
N LEU A 365 11.41 0.33 12.10
CA LEU A 365 10.57 -0.83 12.35
C LEU A 365 11.49 -2.03 12.16
N SER A 366 11.84 -2.67 13.26
CA SER A 366 12.63 -3.90 13.33
C SER A 366 11.81 -5.11 12.85
N GLY A 367 11.03 -4.93 11.78
CA GLY A 367 10.08 -5.86 11.20
C GLY A 367 10.35 -6.15 9.74
N LEU A 368 11.62 -6.28 9.34
CA LEU A 368 12.00 -6.99 8.12
C LEU A 368 12.78 -8.25 8.51
N CYS A 369 12.31 -9.40 8.02
CA CYS A 369 12.92 -10.70 8.24
C CYS A 369 14.38 -10.65 7.78
N LEU A 370 15.32 -10.77 8.72
CA LEU A 370 16.60 -11.39 8.36
C LEU A 370 16.25 -12.78 7.84
N LEU A 371 16.99 -13.24 6.82
CA LEU A 371 16.95 -14.62 6.33
C LEU A 371 17.25 -15.57 7.51
N ILE A 372 16.24 -15.89 8.33
CA ILE A 372 16.30 -16.70 9.55
C ILE A 372 15.01 -17.54 9.63
N PRO A 373 15.11 -18.86 9.84
CA PRO A 373 13.94 -19.74 9.89
C PRO A 373 13.01 -19.45 11.07
N GLY A 374 11.70 -19.33 10.82
CA GLY A 374 10.68 -19.21 11.87
C GLY A 374 10.55 -17.83 12.53
N PHE A 375 11.18 -16.79 11.96
CA PHE A 375 11.11 -15.37 12.36
C PHE A 375 10.26 -14.56 11.37
N GLU A 376 8.96 -14.87 11.27
CA GLU A 376 7.98 -14.12 10.49
C GLU A 376 7.13 -13.24 11.44
N LEU A 377 7.70 -12.16 11.97
CA LEU A 377 6.94 -11.16 12.71
C LEU A 377 7.00 -9.83 11.96
N GLY A 378 5.94 -9.53 11.21
CA GLY A 378 5.59 -8.16 10.86
C GLY A 378 5.07 -7.45 12.11
N MET A 379 5.46 -6.20 12.32
CA MET A 379 4.89 -5.39 13.41
C MET A 379 3.38 -5.24 13.21
N VAL A 380 2.57 -5.69 14.17
CA VAL A 380 1.13 -5.43 14.23
C VAL A 380 0.93 -4.11 14.98
N VAL A 381 0.31 -3.14 14.33
CA VAL A 381 -0.19 -1.92 14.99
C VAL A 381 -1.55 -2.25 15.62
N THR A 382 -1.68 -2.13 16.94
CA THR A 382 -2.96 -2.20 17.65
C THR A 382 -3.22 -0.88 18.40
N PRO A 383 -4.45 -0.36 18.45
CA PRO A 383 -4.80 0.80 19.29
C PRO A 383 -4.78 0.41 20.78
N SER A 384 -4.19 1.25 21.64
CA SER A 384 -4.10 0.98 23.08
C SER A 384 -5.46 1.10 23.80
N THR A 385 -5.79 0.13 24.65
CA THR A 385 -7.01 0.11 25.47
C THR A 385 -6.79 0.77 26.85
N SER A 386 -7.38 1.95 27.04
CA SER A 386 -8.04 2.46 28.26
C SER A 386 -7.26 2.98 29.50
N LEU A 387 -7.88 4.03 30.08
CA LEU A 387 -7.97 4.49 31.48
C LEU A 387 -6.88 5.40 32.08
N ASN A 388 -7.17 6.70 32.21
CA ASN A 388 -7.64 7.21 33.52
C ASN A 388 -8.37 8.58 33.43
N ARG A 389 -9.42 8.71 34.24
CA ARG A 389 -10.21 9.92 34.47
C ARG A 389 -9.43 10.92 35.33
N ASN A 390 -9.37 12.18 34.92
CA ASN A 390 -9.69 13.37 35.74
C ASN A 390 -9.29 14.66 35.00
N GLY A 391 -10.24 15.57 34.88
CA GLY A 391 -10.16 16.71 33.97
C GLY A 391 -9.51 17.97 34.53
N VAL A 392 -9.26 18.93 33.64
CA VAL A 392 -9.16 20.36 33.96
C VAL A 392 -9.68 21.16 32.75
N LYS A 393 -10.48 22.19 33.06
CA LYS A 393 -11.08 23.16 32.15
C LYS A 393 -10.07 24.25 31.70
N ARG A 394 -10.34 24.77 30.49
CA ARG A 394 -10.38 26.20 30.05
C ARG A 394 -9.24 26.81 29.20
N LYS A 395 -9.75 27.45 28.12
CA LYS A 395 -9.53 28.82 27.61
C LYS A 395 -8.54 29.05 26.44
N GLY A 396 -9.18 29.20 25.28
CA GLY A 396 -8.78 29.77 23.99
C GLY A 396 -7.63 30.76 23.89
N LYS A 397 -6.95 30.67 22.74
CA LYS A 397 -6.32 31.77 22.01
C LYS A 397 -6.29 31.45 20.50
N LYS A 398 -6.33 32.50 19.68
CA LYS A 398 -6.56 32.51 18.23
C LYS A 398 -5.37 31.98 17.41
N MET A 399 -5.66 31.31 16.29
CA MET A 399 -4.73 30.93 15.22
C MET A 399 -4.19 32.14 14.48
N MET A 400 -3.07 32.75 14.91
CA MET A 400 -2.27 33.58 13.99
C MET A 400 -0.79 33.80 14.38
N ASP A 401 -0.27 33.17 15.45
CA ASP A 401 1.12 33.41 15.90
C ASP A 401 2.03 32.15 15.83
N LEU A 402 1.64 31.07 15.15
CA LEU A 402 2.36 29.78 15.23
C LEU A 402 3.58 29.63 14.29
N GLU A 403 3.87 30.61 13.43
CA GLU A 403 4.88 30.43 12.35
C GLU A 403 6.34 30.74 12.77
N ILE A 404 6.58 31.23 13.99
CA ILE A 404 7.93 31.69 14.41
C ILE A 404 8.54 30.89 15.58
N GLU A 405 7.79 30.02 16.28
CA GLU A 405 8.30 29.36 17.50
C GLU A 405 9.03 28.00 17.31
N LEU A 406 9.21 27.53 16.06
CA LEU A 406 9.83 26.22 15.78
C LEU A 406 11.37 26.19 15.81
N ARG A 407 12.06 27.31 16.10
CA ARG A 407 13.54 27.36 16.03
C ARG A 407 14.30 27.17 17.34
N GLU A 408 13.68 27.16 18.51
CA GLU A 408 14.44 27.13 19.77
C GLU A 408 13.74 26.41 20.94
N ARG A 409 13.91 25.07 21.13
CA ARG A 409 13.76 24.44 22.47
C ARG A 409 14.73 23.25 22.69
N ARG A 410 15.51 23.33 23.78
CA ARG A 410 16.46 22.32 24.30
C ARG A 410 15.76 21.32 25.25
N TRP A 411 16.22 20.06 25.30
CA TRP A 411 15.70 19.01 26.18
C TRP A 411 16.55 18.82 27.47
N VAL A 412 15.91 18.52 28.63
CA VAL A 412 16.54 18.22 29.93
C VAL A 412 16.01 16.89 30.51
N TRP A 413 16.87 16.12 31.17
CA TRP A 413 16.64 14.73 31.65
C TRP A 413 16.51 14.62 33.19
N VAL A 414 15.66 13.71 33.70
CA VAL A 414 15.65 13.26 35.11
C VAL A 414 15.43 11.74 35.16
N GLY A 415 16.38 10.98 35.74
CA GLY A 415 16.29 9.52 35.91
C GLY A 415 16.19 9.08 37.38
N ARG A 416 15.48 7.98 37.65
CA ARG A 416 15.52 7.27 38.95
C ARG A 416 15.93 5.80 38.76
N LYS A 417 16.81 5.36 39.65
CA LYS A 417 17.50 4.05 39.67
C LYS A 417 16.73 3.09 40.59
N VAL A 418 16.46 1.84 40.18
CA VAL A 418 15.88 0.81 41.06
C VAL A 418 16.66 -0.52 40.94
N GLY A 419 17.33 -0.88 42.05
CA GLY A 419 17.42 -2.23 42.65
C GLY A 419 18.12 -3.41 41.93
N THR A 420 19.12 -3.99 42.60
CA THR A 420 19.84 -5.25 42.28
C THR A 420 19.21 -6.50 42.92
N LEU A 421 19.25 -7.65 42.24
CA LEU A 421 19.14 -8.98 42.88
C LEU A 421 19.92 -10.08 42.13
N GLY A 422 20.73 -10.86 42.89
CA GLY A 422 20.94 -12.30 42.68
C GLY A 422 22.07 -12.78 41.76
N SER A 423 23.02 -13.53 42.32
CA SER A 423 24.23 -14.09 41.70
C SER A 423 23.97 -15.25 40.72
N LYS A 424 24.01 -14.99 39.39
CA LYS A 424 24.51 -15.85 38.30
C LYS A 424 24.23 -15.14 36.96
N GLY A 425 25.27 -14.60 36.31
CA GLY A 425 25.22 -13.98 34.98
C GLY A 425 24.48 -12.63 34.93
N LYS A 426 25.22 -11.52 34.85
CA LYS A 426 24.63 -10.18 34.70
C LYS A 426 24.08 -9.98 33.29
N ILE A 427 22.76 -9.88 33.14
CA ILE A 427 22.11 -9.10 32.09
C ILE A 427 21.46 -7.91 32.80
N ILE A 428 21.93 -6.70 32.52
CA ILE A 428 21.36 -5.47 33.06
C ILE A 428 20.12 -5.15 32.22
N ILE A 429 18.94 -5.21 32.84
CA ILE A 429 17.68 -4.76 32.24
C ILE A 429 17.45 -3.32 32.71
N LEU A 430 17.33 -2.39 31.76
CA LEU A 430 16.81 -1.04 32.01
C LEU A 430 15.47 -0.90 31.29
N GLN A 431 14.44 -0.63 32.09
CA GLN A 431 13.06 -0.41 31.68
C GLN A 431 12.95 0.87 30.83
N ILE A 432 12.35 0.76 29.64
CA ILE A 432 12.06 1.92 28.78
C ILE A 432 10.94 2.73 29.42
N MET A 433 11.29 3.78 30.15
CA MET A 433 10.41 4.95 30.33
C MET A 433 10.77 5.96 29.24
N SER A 434 10.01 6.05 28.17
CA SER A 434 9.92 7.31 27.43
C SER A 434 8.71 8.05 28.00
N THR A 435 8.96 9.08 28.79
CA THR A 435 7.95 10.09 29.09
C THR A 435 7.47 10.68 27.76
N ALA A 436 6.16 10.61 27.51
CA ALA A 436 5.53 11.51 26.53
C ALA A 436 5.91 12.96 26.87
N PRO A 437 5.99 13.88 25.89
CA PRO A 437 6.10 15.30 26.19
C PRO A 437 4.95 15.67 27.13
N THR A 438 5.25 16.30 28.27
CA THR A 438 4.21 16.83 29.13
C THR A 438 3.47 17.93 28.38
N ALA A 439 2.21 17.63 28.06
CA ALA A 439 1.10 18.55 27.80
C ALA A 439 1.40 19.83 27.00
N SER A 440 1.17 19.78 25.69
CA SER A 440 0.25 20.70 24.99
C SER A 440 0.14 20.30 23.51
N ASP A 441 -1.08 19.97 23.10
CA ASP A 441 -1.61 20.00 21.73
C ASP A 441 -0.71 19.50 20.59
N SER A 442 -0.68 18.18 20.48
CA SER A 442 -0.60 17.35 19.27
C SER A 442 0.02 16.02 19.69
N SER A 443 -0.78 14.96 19.84
CA SER A 443 -0.24 13.70 20.37
C SER A 443 -1.16 12.51 20.03
N PRO A 444 -0.66 11.27 20.07
CA PRO A 444 0.24 10.69 19.06
C PRO A 444 -0.21 9.26 18.68
N ILE A 445 0.30 8.74 17.56
CA ILE A 445 0.15 7.32 17.21
C ILE A 445 0.79 6.46 18.32
N SER A 446 0.01 5.62 19.00
CA SER A 446 0.52 4.66 20.00
C SER A 446 0.88 3.34 19.33
N PHE A 447 2.18 3.04 19.23
CA PHE A 447 2.67 1.75 18.74
C PHE A 447 2.67 0.73 19.89
N VAL A 448 2.01 -0.41 19.70
CA VAL A 448 2.04 -1.50 20.67
C VAL A 448 3.35 -2.27 20.51
N LYS A 449 4.16 -2.26 21.58
CA LYS A 449 5.37 -3.06 21.68
C LYS A 449 4.98 -4.55 21.58
N PRO A 450 5.79 -5.41 20.94
CA PRO A 450 5.63 -6.85 21.10
C PRO A 450 5.61 -7.15 22.60
N SER A 451 4.66 -7.98 23.00
CA SER A 451 4.48 -8.37 24.40
C SER A 451 5.80 -8.98 24.93
N GLU A 452 6.04 -8.86 26.25
CA GLU A 452 7.20 -9.52 26.86
C GLU A 452 7.20 -11.03 26.57
N GLU A 453 6.02 -11.63 26.44
CA GLU A 453 5.82 -13.03 26.08
C GLU A 453 6.26 -13.36 24.64
N GLU A 454 5.94 -12.51 23.65
CA GLU A 454 6.44 -12.67 22.28
C GLU A 454 7.95 -12.50 22.18
N ILE A 455 8.52 -11.55 22.92
CA ILE A 455 9.97 -11.34 22.97
C ILE A 455 10.66 -12.56 23.59
N GLU A 456 10.11 -13.10 24.67
CA GLU A 456 10.68 -14.27 25.36
C GLU A 456 10.54 -15.54 24.51
N HIS A 457 9.43 -15.72 23.79
CA HIS A 457 9.25 -16.80 22.82
C HIS A 457 10.29 -16.73 21.69
N GLN A 458 10.55 -15.55 21.15
CA GLN A 458 11.57 -15.36 20.12
C GLN A 458 12.99 -15.61 20.64
N ARG A 459 13.27 -15.24 21.90
CA ARG A 459 14.54 -15.58 22.57
C ARG A 459 14.70 -17.09 22.74
N ALA A 460 13.65 -17.79 23.16
CA ALA A 460 13.66 -19.24 23.30
C ALA A 460 13.96 -19.94 21.96
N LYS A 461 13.34 -19.48 20.86
CA LYS A 461 13.62 -19.99 19.50
C LYS A 461 15.07 -19.76 19.07
N LEU A 462 15.61 -18.56 19.27
CA LEU A 462 17.02 -18.24 18.95
C LEU A 462 17.98 -19.07 19.79
N SER A 463 17.70 -19.24 21.08
CA SER A 463 18.51 -20.07 21.97
C SER A 463 18.53 -21.52 21.51
N LEU A 464 17.36 -22.07 21.16
CA LEU A 464 17.25 -23.44 20.65
C LEU A 464 18.00 -23.62 19.32
N LEU A 465 17.92 -22.63 18.41
CA LEU A 465 18.66 -22.63 17.16
C LEU A 465 20.17 -22.64 17.42
N PHE A 466 20.67 -21.75 18.28
CA PHE A 466 22.09 -21.73 18.63
C PHE A 466 22.52 -23.03 19.31
N ASP A 467 21.70 -23.60 20.21
CA ASP A 467 22.01 -24.89 20.84
C ASP A 467 22.05 -26.05 19.84
N THR A 468 21.24 -26.01 18.79
CA THR A 468 21.19 -27.03 17.74
C THR A 468 22.41 -26.97 16.83
N TYR A 469 22.90 -25.77 16.51
CA TYR A 469 23.99 -25.58 15.53
C TYR A 469 25.37 -25.35 16.18
N LYS A 470 25.48 -25.03 17.48
CA LYS A 470 26.75 -24.75 18.18
C LYS A 470 27.83 -25.82 18.04
N HIS A 471 27.44 -27.08 17.93
CA HIS A 471 28.36 -28.19 17.79
C HIS A 471 28.77 -28.46 16.33
N LYS A 472 28.04 -27.92 15.35
CA LYS A 472 28.27 -28.21 13.92
C LYS A 472 29.47 -27.45 13.35
N PHE A 473 29.87 -26.33 13.95
CA PHE A 473 30.98 -25.49 13.47
C PHE A 473 32.19 -25.47 14.42
N SER A 474 32.16 -26.19 15.54
CA SER A 474 33.24 -26.16 16.54
C SER A 474 34.59 -26.66 16.00
N THR A 475 34.58 -27.38 14.88
CA THR A 475 35.77 -27.88 14.17
C THR A 475 36.18 -27.00 12.99
N PHE A 476 35.43 -25.94 12.67
CA PHE A 476 35.77 -25.05 11.58
C PHE A 476 37.00 -24.22 11.93
N PRO A 477 37.84 -23.84 10.94
CA PRO A 477 38.92 -22.90 11.17
C PRO A 477 38.38 -21.63 11.83
N LYS A 478 39.05 -21.15 12.87
CA LYS A 478 38.62 -20.00 13.65
C LYS A 478 39.72 -18.95 13.75
N GLU A 479 39.31 -17.70 13.81
CA GLU A 479 40.14 -16.56 14.23
C GLU A 479 39.59 -16.04 15.56
N ASP A 480 40.45 -16.08 16.58
CA ASP A 480 40.12 -15.58 17.91
C ASP A 480 40.18 -14.04 17.92
N ASN A 481 39.38 -13.39 18.77
CA ASN A 481 39.31 -11.92 18.89
C ASN A 481 38.99 -11.22 17.56
N GLY A 482 37.94 -11.68 16.87
CA GLY A 482 37.44 -11.03 15.65
C GLY A 482 36.99 -9.58 15.88
N TRP A 483 36.49 -8.95 14.81
CA TRP A 483 36.20 -7.51 14.76
C TRP A 483 35.36 -7.03 15.96
N MET A 484 34.30 -7.74 16.32
CA MET A 484 33.38 -7.38 17.41
C MET A 484 33.80 -7.87 18.81
N GLY A 485 35.03 -8.40 18.94
CA GLY A 485 35.53 -9.07 20.15
C GLY A 485 35.03 -10.52 20.30
N GLU A 486 34.44 -11.09 19.26
CA GLU A 486 33.96 -12.47 19.19
C GLU A 486 34.72 -13.26 18.13
N ASN A 487 34.73 -14.59 18.23
CA ASN A 487 35.43 -15.44 17.29
C ASN A 487 34.75 -15.42 15.91
N LEU A 488 35.58 -15.41 14.86
CA LEU A 488 35.16 -15.65 13.48
C LEU A 488 35.41 -17.12 13.13
N TYR A 489 34.48 -17.72 12.40
CA TYR A 489 34.58 -19.10 11.91
C TYR A 489 34.52 -19.11 10.38
N MET A 490 35.42 -19.86 9.76
CA MET A 490 35.46 -20.05 8.32
C MET A 490 34.41 -21.09 7.90
N TYR A 491 33.41 -20.66 7.15
CA TYR A 491 32.37 -21.52 6.60
C TYR A 491 32.21 -21.27 5.10
N GLN A 492 32.35 -22.34 4.30
CA GLN A 492 32.26 -22.27 2.83
C GLN A 492 33.15 -21.19 2.18
N GLY A 493 34.32 -20.91 2.78
CA GLY A 493 35.26 -19.90 2.29
C GLY A 493 35.01 -18.48 2.81
N PHE A 494 34.04 -18.29 3.71
CA PHE A 494 33.72 -16.98 4.28
C PHE A 494 33.78 -16.95 5.82
N TRP A 495 34.25 -15.84 6.38
CA TRP A 495 34.37 -15.61 7.82
C TRP A 495 33.04 -15.12 8.41
N LEU A 496 32.42 -15.93 9.25
CA LEU A 496 31.16 -15.63 9.93
C LEU A 496 31.38 -15.41 11.42
N MET A 497 30.56 -14.57 12.03
CA MET A 497 30.61 -14.34 13.48
C MET A 497 30.04 -15.55 14.24
N SER A 498 30.16 -15.55 15.56
CA SER A 498 29.49 -16.54 16.42
C SER A 498 28.58 -15.84 17.42
N LYS A 499 27.51 -16.50 17.90
CA LYS A 499 26.63 -15.96 18.96
C LYS A 499 25.96 -14.61 18.64
N SER A 500 25.79 -14.28 17.36
CA SER A 500 25.05 -13.12 16.89
C SER A 500 24.05 -13.52 15.79
N LEU A 501 23.15 -12.62 15.41
CA LEU A 501 22.20 -12.88 14.30
C LEU A 501 22.88 -13.04 12.95
N PHE A 502 24.16 -12.68 12.86
CA PHE A 502 24.99 -12.75 11.66
C PHE A 502 26.01 -13.88 11.77
N SER A 503 25.67 -14.91 12.54
CA SER A 503 26.58 -15.97 12.90
C SER A 503 26.54 -17.15 11.94
N VAL A 504 27.56 -18.00 12.05
CA VAL A 504 27.62 -19.29 11.35
C VAL A 504 26.39 -20.15 11.64
N GLU A 505 25.88 -20.15 12.88
CA GLU A 505 24.65 -20.85 13.26
C GLU A 505 23.46 -20.39 12.43
N THR A 506 23.29 -19.07 12.32
CA THR A 506 22.17 -18.50 11.57
C THR A 506 22.28 -18.84 10.09
N VAL A 507 23.46 -18.70 9.48
CA VAL A 507 23.65 -19.00 8.06
C VAL A 507 23.37 -20.47 7.76
N MET A 508 23.88 -21.39 8.58
CA MET A 508 23.61 -22.83 8.43
C MET A 508 22.12 -23.15 8.60
N ALA A 509 21.47 -22.58 9.62
CA ALA A 509 20.04 -22.82 9.84
C ALA A 509 19.19 -22.30 8.68
N THR A 510 19.52 -21.13 8.14
CA THR A 510 18.85 -20.55 6.98
C THR A 510 19.04 -21.41 5.74
N GLN A 511 20.24 -21.95 5.50
CA GLN A 511 20.46 -22.90 4.41
C GLN A 511 19.62 -24.17 4.56
N ASP A 512 19.50 -24.69 5.79
CA ASP A 512 18.79 -25.94 6.08
C ASP A 512 17.26 -25.83 5.97
N THR A 513 16.68 -24.63 6.13
CA THR A 513 15.21 -24.51 6.36
C THR A 513 14.52 -23.30 5.73
N PHE A 514 15.25 -22.38 5.09
CA PHE A 514 14.61 -21.24 4.43
C PHE A 514 14.02 -21.64 3.07
N GLU A 515 12.74 -21.33 2.87
CA GLU A 515 12.03 -21.57 1.61
C GLU A 515 11.71 -20.26 0.90
N ALA A 516 12.33 -20.07 -0.26
CA ALA A 516 12.07 -18.94 -1.14
C ALA A 516 10.68 -19.03 -1.78
N HIS A 517 9.97 -17.90 -1.84
CA HIS A 517 8.78 -17.77 -2.66
C HIS A 517 9.10 -17.04 -3.96
N HIS A 518 8.38 -17.37 -5.03
CA HIS A 518 8.59 -16.85 -6.38
C HIS A 518 8.51 -15.31 -6.53
N ASN A 519 7.92 -14.62 -5.54
CA ASN A 519 7.78 -13.15 -5.52
C ASN A 519 8.73 -12.47 -4.52
N ASP A 520 9.64 -13.20 -3.87
CA ASP A 520 10.57 -12.62 -2.90
C ASP A 520 11.61 -11.73 -3.57
N ILE A 521 12.03 -10.67 -2.87
CA ILE A 521 13.11 -9.76 -3.30
C ILE A 521 14.23 -9.83 -2.27
N TYR A 522 15.46 -10.03 -2.72
CA TYR A 522 16.64 -10.15 -1.84
C TYR A 522 17.59 -8.98 -2.04
N LEU A 523 17.75 -8.15 -1.02
CA LEU A 523 18.77 -7.11 -0.95
C LEU A 523 20.04 -7.68 -0.31
N VAL A 524 21.12 -7.68 -1.07
CA VAL A 524 22.39 -8.25 -0.64
C VAL A 524 23.46 -7.19 -0.58
N THR A 525 24.16 -7.10 0.53
CA THR A 525 25.32 -6.22 0.68
C THR A 525 26.37 -6.88 1.56
N LEU A 526 27.63 -6.49 1.47
CA LEU A 526 28.51 -6.69 2.62
C LEU A 526 28.18 -5.69 3.73
N PRO A 527 28.50 -6.01 5.00
CA PRO A 527 28.41 -5.04 6.07
C PRO A 527 29.10 -3.72 5.69
N LYS A 528 28.38 -2.60 5.87
CA LYS A 528 28.87 -1.23 5.62
C LYS A 528 29.04 -0.82 4.15
N ALA A 529 28.65 -1.65 3.20
CA ALA A 529 28.63 -1.31 1.77
C ALA A 529 27.39 -0.49 1.30
N GLY A 530 26.57 0.03 2.23
CA GLY A 530 25.35 0.78 1.89
C GLY A 530 24.04 0.09 2.29
N THR A 531 24.12 -0.91 3.18
CA THR A 531 22.98 -1.73 3.65
C THR A 531 21.77 -0.91 4.06
N THR A 532 21.94 0.10 4.91
CA THR A 532 20.84 0.93 5.41
C THR A 532 20.15 1.69 4.29
N TRP A 533 20.93 2.17 3.31
CA TRP A 533 20.41 2.99 2.23
C TRP A 533 19.61 2.15 1.23
N ILE A 534 20.14 1.01 0.81
CA ILE A 534 19.43 0.12 -0.12
C ILE A 534 18.19 -0.51 0.53
N LYS A 535 18.21 -0.75 1.84
CA LYS A 535 17.03 -1.17 2.61
C LYS A 535 15.93 -0.12 2.58
N ALA A 536 16.26 1.13 2.89
CA ALA A 536 15.29 2.23 2.86
C ALA A 536 14.68 2.40 1.46
N LEU A 537 15.52 2.35 0.42
CA LEU A 537 15.05 2.42 -0.97
C LEU A 537 14.17 1.23 -1.34
N GLY A 538 14.59 0.00 -1.03
CA GLY A 538 13.80 -1.21 -1.33
C GLY A 538 12.47 -1.25 -0.57
N GLU A 539 12.44 -0.77 0.67
CA GLU A 539 11.20 -0.66 1.44
C GLU A 539 10.26 0.38 0.83
N ILE A 540 10.73 1.58 0.50
CA ILE A 540 9.88 2.62 -0.10
C ILE A 540 9.38 2.20 -1.49
N LEU A 541 10.24 1.63 -2.33
CA LEU A 541 9.86 1.13 -3.65
C LEU A 541 8.89 -0.05 -3.55
N GLY A 542 9.14 -0.99 -2.64
CA GLY A 542 8.27 -2.16 -2.40
C GLY A 542 6.98 -1.86 -1.65
N THR A 543 6.78 -0.62 -1.15
CA THR A 543 5.56 -0.19 -0.43
C THR A 543 4.80 0.93 -1.14
N ASN A 544 5.18 1.29 -2.36
CA ASN A 544 4.49 2.33 -3.13
C ASN A 544 3.02 1.91 -3.39
N PRO A 545 2.03 2.71 -2.93
CA PRO A 545 0.61 2.37 -2.97
C PRO A 545 0.02 2.15 -4.37
N SER A 546 0.64 2.64 -5.45
CA SER A 546 0.13 2.46 -6.82
C SER A 546 0.10 1.00 -7.29
N TYR A 547 0.75 0.07 -6.58
CA TYR A 547 1.05 -1.26 -7.12
C TYR A 547 0.67 -2.45 -6.20
N LEU A 548 -0.25 -2.26 -5.25
CA LEU A 548 -0.72 -3.28 -4.29
C LEU A 548 -1.77 -4.27 -4.84
N ASP A 549 -1.61 -4.74 -6.08
CA ASP A 549 -2.52 -5.72 -6.68
C ASP A 549 -1.77 -6.93 -7.26
N ALA A 550 -0.93 -7.54 -6.42
CA ALA A 550 -0.45 -8.92 -6.54
C ALA A 550 0.22 -9.30 -5.20
N ASN A 551 0.12 -10.57 -4.78
CA ASN A 551 0.80 -11.16 -3.61
C ASN A 551 2.02 -10.37 -3.13
N LEU A 552 1.93 -9.76 -1.94
CA LEU A 552 2.99 -8.96 -1.30
C LEU A 552 4.36 -9.62 -1.46
N SER A 553 5.21 -9.06 -2.32
CA SER A 553 6.62 -9.46 -2.43
C SER A 553 7.29 -9.29 -1.07
N ARG A 554 7.83 -10.38 -0.51
CA ARG A 554 8.58 -10.30 0.76
C ARG A 554 9.96 -9.74 0.45
N LEU A 555 10.31 -8.63 1.08
CA LEU A 555 11.65 -8.05 0.99
C LEU A 555 12.53 -8.63 2.10
N PHE A 556 13.65 -9.23 1.71
CA PHE A 556 14.66 -9.76 2.64
C PHE A 556 15.99 -9.03 2.45
N ALA A 557 16.77 -8.93 3.52
CA ALA A 557 18.13 -8.45 3.43
C ALA A 557 19.13 -9.45 4.04
N THR A 558 20.27 -9.63 3.37
CA THR A 558 21.30 -10.57 3.81
C THR A 558 22.70 -10.08 3.49
N HIS A 559 23.66 -10.60 4.25
CA HIS A 559 25.10 -10.44 4.04
C HIS A 559 25.76 -11.73 3.55
N THR A 560 24.95 -12.78 3.31
CA THR A 560 25.45 -14.10 2.96
C THR A 560 26.08 -14.07 1.57
N ALA A 561 27.22 -14.74 1.42
CA ALA A 561 27.87 -14.89 0.13
C ALA A 561 27.00 -15.65 -0.87
N TYR A 562 27.18 -15.39 -2.17
CA TYR A 562 26.34 -15.99 -3.22
C TYR A 562 26.34 -17.53 -3.16
N THR A 563 27.52 -18.13 -3.01
CA THR A 563 27.71 -19.58 -2.90
C THR A 563 27.18 -20.17 -1.59
N SER A 564 26.83 -19.33 -0.62
CA SER A 564 26.29 -19.71 0.67
C SER A 564 24.80 -19.34 0.81
N LEU A 565 24.15 -18.83 -0.22
CA LEU A 565 22.71 -18.62 -0.20
C LEU A 565 21.97 -19.98 -0.07
N PRO A 566 20.78 -20.01 0.56
CA PRO A 566 19.91 -21.18 0.53
C PRO A 566 19.65 -21.67 -0.89
N GLN A 567 19.61 -22.99 -1.07
CA GLN A 567 19.41 -23.60 -2.38
C GLN A 567 18.05 -23.18 -2.99
N SER A 568 17.02 -23.05 -2.15
CA SER A 568 15.70 -22.53 -2.56
C SER A 568 15.78 -21.14 -3.22
N ILE A 569 16.69 -20.28 -2.74
CA ILE A 569 16.95 -18.98 -3.38
C ILE A 569 17.70 -19.19 -4.70
N LEU A 570 18.77 -19.99 -4.71
CA LEU A 570 19.61 -20.21 -5.89
C LEU A 570 18.83 -20.80 -7.06
N ASP A 571 17.92 -21.75 -6.79
CA ASP A 571 17.06 -22.42 -7.77
C ASP A 571 15.85 -21.56 -8.20
N SER A 572 15.52 -20.52 -7.44
CA SER A 572 14.42 -19.62 -7.78
C SER A 572 14.79 -18.60 -8.86
N CYS A 573 13.75 -18.05 -9.52
CA CYS A 573 13.89 -16.91 -10.43
C CYS A 573 13.82 -15.54 -9.70
N CYS A 574 13.93 -15.51 -8.38
CA CYS A 574 13.69 -14.30 -7.60
C CYS A 574 14.75 -13.22 -7.87
N PRO A 575 14.38 -11.93 -7.86
CA PRO A 575 15.30 -10.81 -8.02
C PRO A 575 16.26 -10.67 -6.83
N LEU A 576 17.55 -10.52 -7.13
CA LEU A 576 18.61 -10.17 -6.18
C LEU A 576 19.20 -8.80 -6.54
N VAL A 577 19.31 -7.91 -5.55
CA VAL A 577 19.98 -6.61 -5.72
C VAL A 577 21.24 -6.61 -4.88
N TYR A 578 22.40 -6.52 -5.51
CA TYR A 578 23.69 -6.46 -4.83
C TYR A 578 24.24 -5.03 -4.80
N MET A 579 24.58 -4.51 -3.61
CA MET A 579 25.29 -3.23 -3.46
C MET A 579 26.75 -3.45 -3.07
N CYS A 580 27.64 -3.00 -3.96
CA CYS A 580 29.08 -2.95 -3.77
C CYS A 580 29.54 -1.53 -3.36
N ARG A 581 30.71 -1.39 -2.73
CA ARG A 581 31.29 -0.09 -2.35
C ARG A 581 32.80 -0.19 -2.31
N ASN A 582 33.54 0.88 -2.58
CA ASN A 582 35.01 0.88 -2.52
C ASN A 582 35.54 0.22 -1.22
N PRO A 583 36.43 -0.81 -1.32
CA PRO A 583 36.90 -1.56 -0.16
C PRO A 583 37.57 -0.69 0.90
N LYS A 584 38.21 0.41 0.50
CA LYS A 584 38.86 1.36 1.42
C LYS A 584 37.82 2.09 2.28
N ASP A 585 36.73 2.55 1.67
CA ASP A 585 35.61 3.17 2.40
C ASP A 585 34.84 2.17 3.26
N VAL A 586 34.72 0.91 2.80
CA VAL A 586 34.11 -0.18 3.58
C VAL A 586 34.94 -0.47 4.84
N LEU A 587 36.26 -0.64 4.70
CA LEU A 587 37.19 -0.84 5.82
C LEU A 587 37.03 0.27 6.86
N VAL A 588 37.10 1.53 6.44
CA VAL A 588 36.99 2.67 7.35
C VAL A 588 35.60 2.74 8.00
N SER A 589 34.54 2.50 7.24
CA SER A 589 33.18 2.48 7.79
C SER A 589 32.98 1.34 8.81
N LEU A 590 33.57 0.18 8.56
CA LEU A 590 33.55 -0.97 9.44
C LEU A 590 34.36 -0.73 10.71
N PHE A 591 35.57 -0.19 10.59
CA PHE A 591 36.44 0.20 11.71
C PHE A 591 35.72 1.11 12.71
N HIS A 592 35.13 2.22 12.25
CA HIS A 592 34.42 3.16 13.11
C HIS A 592 33.17 2.54 13.74
N PHE A 593 32.43 1.75 12.98
CA PHE A 593 31.25 1.05 13.48
C PHE A 593 31.63 0.05 14.58
N VAL A 594 32.66 -0.76 14.35
CA VAL A 594 33.18 -1.75 15.29
C VAL A 594 33.69 -1.09 16.57
N ASN A 595 34.45 0.01 16.47
CA ASN A 595 34.94 0.70 17.67
C ASN A 595 33.82 1.33 18.50
N LYS A 596 32.74 1.82 17.88
CA LYS A 596 31.53 2.22 18.61
C LYS A 596 30.90 1.05 19.35
N VAL A 597 30.83 -0.13 18.73
CA VAL A 597 30.29 -1.36 19.35
C VAL A 597 31.18 -1.86 20.49
N ARG A 598 32.51 -1.92 20.28
CA ARG A 598 33.50 -2.37 21.28
C ARG A 598 33.49 -1.46 22.50
N SER A 599 33.48 -0.13 22.29
CA SER A 599 33.32 0.86 23.35
C SER A 599 32.05 0.62 24.18
N GLY A 600 30.92 0.40 23.51
CA GLY A 600 29.65 0.08 24.18
C GLY A 600 29.67 -1.23 24.99
N LYS A 601 30.54 -2.19 24.62
CA LYS A 601 30.73 -3.47 25.33
C LYS A 601 31.86 -3.44 26.36
N GLY A 602 32.59 -2.34 26.51
CA GLY A 602 33.77 -2.25 27.37
C GLY A 602 34.94 -3.14 26.89
N ILE A 603 35.02 -3.39 25.58
CA ILE A 603 36.11 -4.13 24.93
C ILE A 603 37.12 -3.11 24.40
N ASP A 604 38.41 -3.43 24.49
CA ASP A 604 39.50 -2.58 23.98
C ASP A 604 39.28 -2.22 22.51
N LEU A 605 39.52 -0.96 22.15
CA LEU A 605 39.33 -0.47 20.79
C LEU A 605 40.34 -1.11 19.84
N MET A 606 39.89 -1.41 18.63
CA MET A 606 40.73 -1.89 17.54
C MET A 606 41.50 -0.71 16.95
N SER A 607 42.79 -0.90 16.62
CA SER A 607 43.58 0.10 15.89
C SER A 607 43.29 0.04 14.38
N ILE A 608 43.59 1.12 13.64
CA ILE A 608 43.35 1.13 12.20
C ILE A 608 44.30 0.16 11.48
N GLU A 609 45.51 -0.03 11.99
CA GLU A 609 46.51 -0.99 11.51
C GLU A 609 46.04 -2.43 11.70
N GLU A 610 45.45 -2.75 12.86
CA GLU A 610 44.85 -4.05 13.13
C GLU A 610 43.68 -4.33 12.18
N ALA A 611 42.75 -3.37 12.06
CA ALA A 611 41.62 -3.46 11.14
C ALA A 611 42.09 -3.66 9.68
N PHE A 612 43.09 -2.89 9.26
CA PHE A 612 43.70 -2.99 7.92
C PHE A 612 44.32 -4.37 7.68
N ASN A 613 45.14 -4.88 8.62
CA ASN A 613 45.80 -6.17 8.50
C ASN A 613 44.81 -7.34 8.44
N MET A 614 43.74 -7.28 9.22
CA MET A 614 42.67 -8.28 9.15
C MET A 614 41.90 -8.19 7.83
N PHE A 615 41.51 -6.99 7.41
CA PHE A 615 40.74 -6.77 6.19
C PHE A 615 41.52 -7.15 4.92
N SER A 616 42.81 -6.80 4.83
CA SER A 616 43.67 -7.12 3.68
C SER A 616 43.89 -8.62 3.52
N LYS A 617 43.88 -9.38 4.62
CA LYS A 617 43.88 -10.86 4.61
C LYS A 617 42.52 -11.47 4.33
N GLY A 618 41.47 -10.67 4.14
CA GLY A 618 40.10 -11.12 3.95
C GLY A 618 39.39 -11.58 5.23
N VAL A 619 40.00 -11.38 6.40
CA VAL A 619 39.43 -11.73 7.71
C VAL A 619 38.51 -10.60 8.16
N ASN A 620 37.31 -10.52 7.58
CA ASN A 620 36.27 -9.56 7.96
C ASN A 620 34.90 -10.25 8.02
N PRO A 621 33.89 -9.72 8.72
CA PRO A 621 32.56 -10.32 8.75
C PRO A 621 31.99 -10.48 7.34
N TYR A 622 31.60 -11.71 6.99
CA TYR A 622 31.19 -12.16 5.65
C TYR A 622 32.26 -12.02 4.55
N GLY A 623 33.51 -11.76 4.93
CA GLY A 623 34.66 -11.71 4.03
C GLY A 623 35.20 -13.10 3.68
N PRO A 624 36.12 -13.21 2.70
CA PRO A 624 36.87 -12.10 2.11
C PRO A 624 36.04 -11.16 1.24
N TYR A 625 36.23 -9.84 1.42
CA TYR A 625 35.48 -8.80 0.70
C TYR A 625 35.47 -9.03 -0.83
N TRP A 626 36.64 -9.24 -1.42
CA TRP A 626 36.78 -9.36 -2.87
C TRP A 626 36.12 -10.62 -3.42
N ASP A 627 36.29 -11.76 -2.76
CA ASP A 627 35.69 -13.03 -3.19
C ASP A 627 34.15 -12.96 -3.12
N HIS A 628 33.60 -12.29 -2.10
CA HIS A 628 32.17 -12.02 -1.98
C HIS A 628 31.64 -11.17 -3.15
N VAL A 629 32.31 -10.05 -3.43
CA VAL A 629 31.94 -9.15 -4.54
C VAL A 629 32.06 -9.85 -5.88
N LYS A 630 33.16 -10.59 -6.10
CA LYS A 630 33.44 -11.30 -7.35
C LYS A 630 32.37 -12.34 -7.66
N ALA A 631 31.91 -13.09 -6.65
CA ALA A 631 30.86 -14.09 -6.82
C ALA A 631 29.55 -13.45 -7.30
N TYR A 632 29.09 -12.37 -6.65
CA TYR A 632 27.87 -11.65 -7.08
C TYR A 632 28.02 -10.93 -8.42
N TYR A 633 29.22 -10.40 -8.71
CA TYR A 633 29.49 -9.77 -9.99
C TYR A 633 29.42 -10.78 -11.13
N ASN A 634 30.11 -11.92 -11.02
CA ASN A 634 30.06 -12.98 -12.02
C ASN A 634 28.63 -13.49 -12.22
N ALA A 635 27.91 -13.76 -11.11
CA ALA A 635 26.51 -14.17 -11.18
C ALA A 635 25.61 -13.12 -11.86
N SER A 636 25.91 -11.82 -11.70
CA SER A 636 25.18 -10.75 -12.40
C SER A 636 25.44 -10.69 -13.91
N LEU A 637 26.61 -11.16 -14.36
CA LEU A 637 26.89 -11.31 -15.78
C LEU A 637 26.20 -12.53 -16.38
N GLU A 638 26.12 -13.62 -15.62
CA GLU A 638 25.44 -14.86 -16.03
C GLU A 638 23.91 -14.72 -16.02
N HIS A 639 23.38 -13.94 -15.06
CA HIS A 639 21.95 -13.76 -14.84
C HIS A 639 21.54 -12.28 -14.72
N PRO A 640 21.74 -11.46 -15.77
CA PRO A 640 21.55 -10.00 -15.71
C PRO A 640 20.10 -9.56 -15.51
N THR A 641 19.13 -10.42 -15.83
CA THR A 641 17.70 -10.16 -15.59
C THR A 641 17.26 -10.52 -14.16
N ARG A 642 18.10 -11.27 -13.43
CA ARG A 642 17.81 -11.77 -12.07
C ARG A 642 18.64 -11.07 -11.01
N ILE A 643 19.83 -10.58 -11.35
CA ILE A 643 20.77 -9.99 -10.40
C ILE A 643 21.17 -8.59 -10.86
N LEU A 644 20.77 -7.58 -10.09
CA LEU A 644 21.18 -6.20 -10.30
C LEU A 644 22.41 -5.88 -9.46
N PHE A 645 23.52 -5.58 -10.13
CA PHE A 645 24.74 -5.12 -9.48
C PHE A 645 24.82 -3.59 -9.48
N LEU A 646 24.85 -2.99 -8.28
CA LEU A 646 24.99 -1.56 -8.03
C LEU A 646 26.29 -1.26 -7.28
N THR A 647 26.83 -0.06 -7.49
CA THR A 647 27.93 0.47 -6.67
C THR A 647 27.47 1.71 -5.91
N TYR A 648 27.88 1.84 -4.66
CA TYR A 648 27.55 2.97 -3.80
C TYR A 648 28.02 4.29 -4.40
N GLU A 649 29.18 4.26 -5.08
CA GLU A 649 29.78 5.41 -5.77
C GLU A 649 28.90 5.88 -6.92
N ASN A 650 28.41 4.98 -7.78
CA ASN A 650 27.49 5.35 -8.86
C ASN A 650 26.14 5.80 -8.32
N MET A 651 25.63 5.16 -7.27
CA MET A 651 24.42 5.59 -6.56
C MET A 651 24.57 7.01 -6.00
N LYS A 652 25.76 7.40 -5.52
CA LYS A 652 26.01 8.76 -5.03
C LYS A 652 26.25 9.77 -6.14
N LEU A 653 26.87 9.35 -7.24
CA LEU A 653 27.13 10.20 -8.40
C LEU A 653 25.82 10.61 -9.11
N ASP A 654 24.91 9.66 -9.30
CA ASP A 654 23.60 9.90 -9.91
C ASP A 654 22.52 9.07 -9.20
N THR A 655 22.04 9.58 -8.07
CA THR A 655 21.07 8.86 -7.24
C THR A 655 19.74 8.68 -7.95
N VAL A 656 19.25 9.70 -8.65
CA VAL A 656 17.95 9.67 -9.32
C VAL A 656 17.92 8.60 -10.41
N SER A 657 18.93 8.54 -11.28
CA SER A 657 18.96 7.53 -12.35
C SER A 657 19.14 6.12 -11.81
N ASN A 658 19.96 5.92 -10.78
CA ASN A 658 20.12 4.58 -10.21
C ASN A 658 18.90 4.12 -9.41
N VAL A 659 18.14 5.02 -8.78
CA VAL A 659 16.84 4.69 -8.16
C VAL A 659 15.81 4.30 -9.22
N LYS A 660 15.78 5.00 -10.37
CA LYS A 660 14.94 4.59 -11.52
C LYS A 660 15.31 3.19 -12.03
N ARG A 661 16.61 2.92 -12.20
CA ARG A 661 17.14 1.62 -12.62
C ARG A 661 16.80 0.50 -11.63
N LEU A 662 16.91 0.78 -10.33
CA LEU A 662 16.51 -0.16 -9.27
C LEU A 662 15.02 -0.47 -9.35
N ALA A 663 14.18 0.56 -9.50
CA ALA A 663 12.74 0.41 -9.61
C ALA A 663 12.36 -0.42 -10.86
N GLU A 664 12.93 -0.10 -12.03
CA GLU A 664 12.79 -0.88 -13.27
C GLU A 664 13.15 -2.35 -13.09
N PHE A 665 14.29 -2.63 -12.46
CA PHE A 665 14.76 -3.99 -12.22
C PHE A 665 13.84 -4.80 -11.29
N LEU A 666 13.26 -4.15 -10.29
CA LEU A 666 12.27 -4.78 -9.40
C LEU A 666 10.91 -5.00 -10.07
N GLY A 667 10.78 -4.68 -11.36
CA GLY A 667 9.51 -4.76 -12.10
C GLY A 667 8.57 -3.60 -11.79
N LEU A 668 9.11 -2.51 -11.23
CA LEU A 668 8.38 -1.33 -10.74
C LEU A 668 8.89 -0.03 -11.39
N PRO A 669 8.91 0.09 -12.74
CA PRO A 669 9.40 1.29 -13.39
C PRO A 669 8.55 2.51 -13.06
N PHE A 670 9.18 3.64 -12.73
CA PHE A 670 8.46 4.91 -12.57
C PHE A 670 7.80 5.31 -13.90
N THR A 671 6.52 5.65 -13.83
CA THR A 671 5.78 6.25 -14.95
C THR A 671 6.30 7.65 -15.27
N GLU A 672 6.08 8.14 -16.49
CA GLU A 672 6.42 9.52 -16.85
C GLU A 672 5.67 10.55 -16.00
N GLU A 673 4.48 10.20 -15.49
CA GLU A 673 3.72 11.03 -14.57
C GLU A 673 4.36 11.11 -13.17
N GLU A 674 4.78 9.96 -12.60
CA GLU A 674 5.52 9.93 -11.33
C GLU A 674 6.85 10.70 -11.44
N LYS A 675 7.54 10.59 -12.58
CA LYS A 675 8.73 11.40 -12.88
C LYS A 675 8.41 12.89 -12.97
N ALA A 676 7.33 13.27 -13.66
CA ALA A 676 6.92 14.67 -13.80
C ALA A 676 6.47 15.29 -12.47
N LYS A 677 5.88 14.49 -11.57
CA LYS A 677 5.48 14.90 -10.22
C LYS A 677 6.64 15.00 -9.23
N GLY A 678 7.86 14.64 -9.65
CA GLY A 678 9.03 14.67 -8.78
C GLY A 678 9.07 13.54 -7.75
N MET A 679 8.33 12.43 -7.98
CA MET A 679 8.24 11.33 -7.00
C MET A 679 9.59 10.65 -6.79
N VAL A 680 10.41 10.54 -7.85
CA VAL A 680 11.75 9.96 -7.73
C VAL A 680 12.62 10.84 -6.83
N GLU A 681 12.54 12.15 -7.02
CA GLU A 681 13.24 13.16 -6.24
C GLU A 681 12.76 13.17 -4.78
N GLU A 682 11.47 12.96 -4.54
CA GLU A 682 10.90 12.80 -3.19
C GLU A 682 11.42 11.55 -2.50
N ILE A 683 11.42 10.38 -3.17
CA ILE A 683 11.97 9.13 -2.62
C ILE A 683 13.46 9.28 -2.33
N VAL A 684 14.20 9.90 -3.26
CA VAL A 684 15.63 10.21 -3.07
C VAL A 684 15.84 11.12 -1.87
N SER A 685 14.99 12.14 -1.69
CA SER A 685 15.02 13.03 -0.54
C SER A 685 14.76 12.27 0.76
N LEU A 686 13.69 11.46 0.82
CA LEU A 686 13.33 10.65 2.00
C LEU A 686 14.45 9.67 2.39
N CYS A 687 15.08 9.04 1.40
CA CYS A 687 16.20 8.12 1.59
C CYS A 687 17.57 8.81 1.65
N SER A 688 17.62 10.13 1.74
CA SER A 688 18.88 10.86 1.86
C SER A 688 19.59 10.53 3.18
N PHE A 689 20.92 10.72 3.20
CA PHE A 689 21.70 10.49 4.41
C PHE A 689 21.25 11.41 5.54
N GLU A 690 20.97 12.66 5.20
CA GLU A 690 20.55 13.73 6.11
C GLU A 690 19.24 13.33 6.78
N ASN A 691 18.21 12.99 5.99
CA ASN A 691 16.91 12.60 6.53
C ASN A 691 17.00 11.29 7.32
N LEU A 692 17.62 10.24 6.77
CA LEU A 692 17.75 8.97 7.49
C LEU A 692 18.55 9.12 8.79
N SER A 693 19.60 9.96 8.81
CA SER A 693 20.42 10.17 10.01
C SER A 693 19.69 10.94 11.10
N GLU A 694 18.94 11.98 10.74
CA GLU A 694 18.18 12.77 11.71
C GLU A 694 17.03 11.95 12.31
N VAL A 695 16.34 11.21 11.45
CA VAL A 695 15.25 10.31 11.83
C VAL A 695 15.75 9.19 12.75
N ASN A 696 16.99 8.72 12.56
CA ASN A 696 17.61 7.65 13.37
C ASN A 696 18.59 8.14 14.44
N LYS A 697 18.53 9.43 14.79
CA LYS A 697 19.41 10.05 15.79
C LYS A 697 19.20 9.49 17.20
N HIS A 698 18.00 8.96 17.44
CA HIS A 698 17.58 8.37 18.72
C HIS A 698 16.99 6.96 18.49
N GLY A 699 17.01 6.12 19.52
CA GLY A 699 16.54 4.73 19.47
C GLY A 699 17.67 3.69 19.41
N ASP A 700 17.32 2.44 19.67
CA ASP A 700 18.27 1.32 19.73
C ASP A 700 17.82 0.18 18.81
N PHE A 701 18.74 -0.31 18.00
CA PHE A 701 18.56 -1.53 17.23
C PHE A 701 18.57 -2.73 18.19
N ARG A 702 17.40 -3.40 18.29
CA ARG A 702 17.15 -4.59 19.11
C ARG A 702 17.71 -4.47 20.55
N SER A 703 17.59 -3.26 21.13
CA SER A 703 17.87 -2.93 22.53
C SER A 703 19.33 -2.95 23.00
N ASN A 704 20.32 -3.07 22.11
CA ASN A 704 21.75 -3.14 22.50
C ASN A 704 22.72 -2.36 21.61
N VAL A 705 22.25 -1.74 20.52
CA VAL A 705 23.08 -1.02 19.55
C VAL A 705 22.40 0.30 19.18
N PRO A 706 22.94 1.47 19.57
CA PRO A 706 22.30 2.75 19.28
C PRO A 706 22.13 3.00 17.78
N ASN A 707 20.95 3.43 17.32
CA ASN A 707 20.65 3.61 15.89
C ASN A 707 21.60 4.61 15.21
N ASN A 708 22.08 5.61 15.95
CA ASN A 708 23.02 6.60 15.46
C ASN A 708 24.38 6.01 15.05
N ILE A 709 24.74 4.78 15.45
CA ILE A 709 26.03 4.19 15.05
C ILE A 709 26.06 3.76 13.58
N PHE A 710 24.89 3.59 12.95
CA PHE A 710 24.79 3.24 11.53
C PHE A 710 25.08 4.44 10.61
N PHE A 711 25.02 5.67 11.14
CA PHE A 711 25.25 6.92 10.43
C PHE A 711 26.60 7.52 10.86
N ARG A 712 27.44 7.86 9.88
CA ARG A 712 28.77 8.46 10.10
C ARG A 712 28.94 9.69 9.22
N GLU A 713 29.43 9.50 8.00
CA GLU A 713 29.67 10.60 7.06
C GLU A 713 28.82 10.49 5.79
N GLY A 714 28.42 9.29 5.37
CA GLY A 714 27.67 9.10 4.11
C GLY A 714 28.44 9.44 2.83
N LYS A 715 29.73 9.79 2.93
CA LYS A 715 30.60 10.26 1.83
C LYS A 715 31.34 9.15 1.10
N VAL A 716 31.75 9.44 -0.14
CA VAL A 716 32.70 8.65 -0.93
C VAL A 716 34.09 9.25 -0.76
N GLY A 717 35.13 8.41 -0.59
CA GLY A 717 36.51 8.86 -0.50
C GLY A 717 36.98 9.28 0.90
N ASP A 718 36.20 9.02 1.95
CA ASP A 718 36.58 9.39 3.31
C ASP A 718 37.77 8.56 3.83
N TRP A 719 38.09 7.45 3.17
CA TRP A 719 39.29 6.66 3.44
C TRP A 719 40.60 7.46 3.40
N ILE A 720 40.67 8.56 2.61
CA ILE A 720 41.84 9.44 2.52
C ILE A 720 42.20 10.05 3.89
N ASN A 721 41.21 10.25 4.75
CA ASN A 721 41.40 10.85 6.08
C ASN A 721 41.87 9.85 7.13
N HIS A 722 41.94 8.55 6.79
CA HIS A 722 42.13 7.48 7.77
C HIS A 722 43.22 6.48 7.40
N LEU A 723 43.45 6.21 6.12
CA LEU A 723 44.44 5.26 5.65
C LEU A 723 45.69 5.99 5.17
N THR A 724 46.86 5.42 5.44
CA THR A 724 48.12 5.91 4.85
C THR A 724 48.16 5.60 3.35
N SER A 725 49.03 6.30 2.62
CA SER A 725 49.25 6.04 1.19
C SER A 725 49.65 4.59 0.92
N GLU A 726 50.48 4.00 1.78
CA GLU A 726 50.93 2.61 1.68
C GLU A 726 49.77 1.64 1.89
N MET A 727 48.94 1.86 2.91
CA MET A 727 47.74 1.05 3.15
C MET A 727 46.76 1.11 1.96
N SER A 728 46.54 2.31 1.40
CA SER A 728 45.71 2.45 0.21
C SER A 728 46.28 1.68 -0.97
N GLN A 729 47.59 1.83 -1.25
CA GLN A 729 48.25 1.14 -2.36
C GLN A 729 48.13 -0.38 -2.24
N ILE A 730 48.34 -0.94 -1.05
CA ILE A 730 48.19 -2.38 -0.81
C ILE A 730 46.75 -2.84 -1.12
N LEU A 731 45.73 -2.11 -0.68
CA LEU A 731 44.33 -2.47 -0.98
C LEU A 731 44.01 -2.32 -2.46
N ASP A 732 44.59 -1.33 -3.14
CA ASP A 732 44.43 -1.15 -4.58
C ASP A 732 45.10 -2.30 -5.36
N GLU A 733 46.28 -2.74 -4.94
CA GLU A 733 46.99 -3.90 -5.50
C GLU A 733 46.20 -5.20 -5.30
N ILE A 734 45.71 -5.47 -4.09
CA ILE A 734 44.85 -6.65 -3.81
C ILE A 734 43.58 -6.59 -4.65
N THR A 735 42.95 -5.41 -4.76
CA THR A 735 41.73 -5.23 -5.57
C THR A 735 42.01 -5.52 -7.04
N LYS A 736 43.11 -4.99 -7.58
CA LYS A 736 43.54 -5.21 -8.96
C LYS A 736 43.87 -6.68 -9.22
N GLU A 737 44.52 -7.37 -8.29
CA GLU A 737 44.82 -8.79 -8.40
C GLU A 737 43.55 -9.64 -8.39
N LYS A 738 42.67 -9.41 -7.40
CA LYS A 738 41.45 -10.21 -7.19
C LYS A 738 40.41 -9.99 -8.29
N PHE A 739 40.33 -8.78 -8.84
CA PHE A 739 39.45 -8.40 -9.95
C PHE A 739 40.15 -8.38 -11.31
N ASN A 740 41.35 -8.97 -11.43
CA ASN A 740 42.02 -9.07 -12.71
C ASN A 740 41.13 -9.80 -13.74
N GLY A 741 40.92 -9.19 -14.91
CA GLY A 741 40.04 -9.70 -15.97
C GLY A 741 38.54 -9.39 -15.79
N ILE A 742 38.16 -8.63 -14.76
CA ILE A 742 36.77 -8.19 -14.50
C ILE A 742 36.66 -6.68 -14.79
N ALA A 743 35.63 -6.26 -15.53
CA ALA A 743 35.38 -4.85 -15.84
C ALA A 743 34.98 -4.00 -14.61
N ALA A 744 34.75 -4.62 -13.45
CA ALA A 744 34.53 -3.94 -12.16
C ALA A 744 35.83 -3.44 -11.49
N SER A 745 36.95 -3.39 -12.20
CA SER A 745 38.25 -2.92 -11.69
C SER A 745 38.38 -1.40 -11.60
N ASN A 746 37.44 -0.63 -12.16
CA ASN A 746 37.47 0.83 -12.25
C ASN A 746 36.51 1.51 -11.27
#